data_AF-A0A954FRH5-F1
#
_entry.id   AF-A0A954FRH5-F1
#
_cell.length_a   1.000
_cell.length_b   1.000
_cell.length_c   1.000
_cell.angle_alpha   90.00
_cell.angle_beta   90.00
_cell.angle_gamma   90.00
#
_symmetry.space_group_name_H-M   'P 1'
#
loop_
_entity.id
_entity.type
_entity.pdbx_description
1 polymer ?
#
loop_
_entity_poly.entity_id
_entity_poly.type
_entity_poly.pdbx_seq_one_letter_code
_entity_poly.pdbx_strand_id
1 'polypeptide(L)'
;MRLKRPDLKFGRASACWTFSLLVACLAALNPGTANDPRPVAHRVSKILQGASHVRDATAGRSDASSVSAGRLCCLPQAAAAPRRRRVLYNFDGDSCLSTKANSKGPVPVSIDDVKQLIAEVAYEGSGVDTVLVCINAQVMYYPTSVGTMRGTLSSPEEREKWPASEKQRFQNLKSFFDSGVDPYATMLAEAKRRGLEALLTFRMNDDHGNDFLRTNFLQDHPEWRLGTKQYQGSGAMDFGRDEVREYTFRLIEEAVQRYDCDGIELDFNRFPNFFKDGSTEERVAKMDSLVERIRTMLNKVASERGRKLVLAVRVPSNFGRTPPTPETARSLGCDVVAWVNRGWVDFVAVSEFLLERGDLPIELWKQSITSVPVYGGIECTKGSGQKNLTADEYRAAAKKLLESGADGIYLFNFFTSREGGVDAYEPPFDVLRDLVTASSPSLDNQDSDSESTGLARPNVEFKIFQFPANQIPRIDGNADDWSIVPDSYAVGTDQLQETVIGINDKRDPANLDVSVKVGWVKGQNHLYFLYEASDNYWDFSREDLHNDIFEVVVDGDMSGGPLIRQMHPNKKLQNDMASHLSYHGVHAQNYHIFTPAKDKDWAMVWGSQPWIKELPYANAAYKYNFKHGESGRLVLEFFITPFDYAPPAPSRAVETSLEENNVIGLSWAILDYDDEQAKTYTGFWNLSHKTTMYGDASDLVAFRLMPVEASLRNPVEANWSFKIVSQKDRNVAFRDESYGNITSWHWNFGDDTSSMEQHPVHRYEKSGEFIVTLSVAGPDGKARRTKVWDVTLP
;
A
#
# COMPACT_ATOMS: atom_id res chain seq x y z
N MET A 1 5.05 -56.23 -27.43
CA MET A 1 3.92 -56.20 -28.40
C MET A 1 3.82 -54.80 -29.01
N ARG A 2 2.94 -54.59 -30.00
CA ARG A 2 2.92 -53.42 -30.90
C ARG A 2 1.47 -53.02 -31.19
N LEU A 3 1.23 -51.76 -31.63
CA LEU A 3 -0.05 -51.22 -32.15
C LEU A 3 -1.12 -50.93 -31.06
N LYS A 4 -2.07 -49.98 -31.20
CA LYS A 4 -2.19 -48.73 -32.00
C LYS A 4 -3.37 -47.89 -31.47
N ARG A 5 -3.35 -46.56 -31.65
CA ARG A 5 -4.56 -45.68 -31.79
C ARG A 5 -5.12 -45.85 -33.24
N PRO A 6 -6.38 -45.50 -33.63
CA PRO A 6 -7.05 -44.24 -33.23
C PRO A 6 -8.62 -44.13 -33.33
N ASP A 7 -9.11 -42.88 -33.23
CA ASP A 7 -10.23 -42.23 -33.97
C ASP A 7 -11.75 -42.43 -33.71
N LEU A 8 -12.34 -41.33 -33.20
CA LEU A 8 -13.40 -40.47 -33.81
C LEU A 8 -14.92 -40.77 -33.80
N LYS A 9 -15.64 -39.67 -33.47
CA LYS A 9 -16.93 -39.13 -33.98
C LYS A 9 -18.28 -39.43 -33.27
N PHE A 10 -18.77 -38.36 -32.62
CA PHE A 10 -20.11 -37.75 -32.71
C PHE A 10 -21.38 -38.60 -32.95
N GLY A 11 -22.34 -38.44 -32.03
CA GLY A 11 -23.78 -38.61 -32.29
C GLY A 11 -24.63 -37.70 -31.39
N ARG A 12 -25.43 -36.81 -31.99
CA ARG A 12 -26.50 -36.06 -31.29
C ARG A 12 -27.83 -36.81 -31.44
N ALA A 13 -28.61 -36.97 -30.36
CA ALA A 13 -30.05 -36.64 -30.31
C ALA A 13 -30.74 -37.18 -29.03
N SER A 14 -31.26 -36.24 -28.22
CA SER A 14 -32.67 -36.11 -27.77
C SER A 14 -33.52 -37.29 -27.21
N ALA A 15 -34.63 -36.89 -26.56
CA ALA A 15 -35.81 -37.70 -26.23
C ALA A 15 -35.75 -38.64 -25.00
N CYS A 16 -35.47 -38.03 -23.85
CA CYS A 16 -36.32 -38.09 -22.65
C CYS A 16 -37.60 -38.97 -22.74
N TRP A 17 -37.72 -39.94 -21.83
CA TRP A 17 -38.99 -40.53 -21.38
C TRP A 17 -38.96 -40.74 -19.86
N THR A 18 -40.13 -40.90 -19.24
CA THR A 18 -40.37 -40.62 -17.82
C THR A 18 -41.05 -41.77 -17.05
N PHE A 19 -40.99 -41.67 -15.72
CA PHE A 19 -41.90 -42.29 -14.72
C PHE A 19 -41.82 -43.81 -14.40
N SER A 20 -41.18 -44.09 -13.25
CA SER A 20 -41.84 -44.48 -11.97
C SER A 20 -42.53 -45.85 -11.74
N LEU A 21 -42.12 -46.45 -10.59
CA LEU A 21 -42.84 -47.34 -9.63
C LEU A 21 -43.11 -48.83 -9.94
N LEU A 22 -42.68 -49.72 -9.01
CA LEU A 22 -43.59 -50.63 -8.26
C LEU A 22 -42.94 -51.26 -6.98
N VAL A 23 -43.76 -51.40 -5.93
CA VAL A 23 -43.90 -52.49 -4.90
C VAL A 23 -42.74 -53.50 -4.68
N ALA A 24 -42.19 -53.84 -3.50
CA ALA A 24 -42.58 -53.89 -2.05
C ALA A 24 -42.94 -55.29 -1.49
N CYS A 25 -42.58 -55.57 -0.21
CA CYS A 25 -42.79 -56.87 0.49
C CYS A 25 -42.98 -56.71 2.03
N LEU A 26 -43.41 -57.79 2.70
CA LEU A 26 -43.99 -57.87 4.07
C LEU A 26 -43.34 -59.02 4.88
N ALA A 27 -43.37 -59.16 6.22
CA ALA A 27 -43.73 -58.33 7.41
C ALA A 27 -43.04 -59.02 8.64
N ALA A 28 -43.23 -58.76 9.96
CA ALA A 28 -44.12 -57.91 10.79
C ALA A 28 -43.29 -57.39 12.01
N LEU A 29 -43.70 -57.06 13.25
CA LEU A 29 -44.89 -57.27 14.13
C LEU A 29 -45.24 -55.97 14.92
N ASN A 30 -46.10 -56.04 15.94
CA ASN A 30 -46.61 -54.94 16.79
C ASN A 30 -47.07 -55.52 18.17
N PRO A 31 -47.68 -54.80 19.17
CA PRO A 31 -48.07 -53.38 19.25
C PRO A 31 -47.77 -52.62 20.58
N GLY A 32 -48.03 -51.30 20.62
CA GLY A 32 -48.03 -50.46 21.83
C GLY A 32 -48.70 -49.07 21.65
N THR A 33 -49.99 -48.99 21.96
CA THR A 33 -50.95 -47.83 22.00
C THR A 33 -50.44 -46.47 22.55
N ALA A 34 -51.02 -45.29 22.26
CA ALA A 34 -52.01 -44.82 21.27
C ALA A 34 -52.24 -43.27 21.35
N ASN A 35 -52.99 -42.71 20.38
CA ASN A 35 -53.72 -41.41 20.34
C ASN A 35 -53.02 -40.08 19.95
N ASP A 36 -53.60 -39.48 18.89
CA ASP A 36 -53.56 -38.09 18.34
C ASP A 36 -54.72 -37.26 19.01
N PRO A 37 -55.05 -35.96 18.73
CA PRO A 37 -54.39 -34.91 17.94
C PRO A 37 -54.16 -33.53 18.62
N ARG A 38 -53.64 -32.60 17.80
CA ARG A 38 -53.62 -31.11 17.87
C ARG A 38 -55.06 -30.49 17.85
N PRO A 39 -55.31 -29.16 17.71
CA PRO A 39 -54.49 -27.92 17.80
C PRO A 39 -55.16 -26.79 18.65
N VAL A 40 -54.68 -25.53 18.52
CA VAL A 40 -55.42 -24.22 18.38
C VAL A 40 -54.65 -23.05 19.03
N ALA A 41 -54.94 -21.80 18.64
CA ALA A 41 -54.08 -20.63 18.82
C ALA A 41 -54.75 -19.39 19.47
N HIS A 42 -53.88 -18.43 19.84
CA HIS A 42 -54.07 -16.97 19.73
C HIS A 42 -54.73 -16.13 20.86
N ARG A 43 -54.05 -14.99 21.14
CA ARG A 43 -54.53 -13.61 21.47
C ARG A 43 -54.76 -13.14 22.92
N VAL A 44 -54.74 -11.79 23.00
CA VAL A 44 -55.12 -10.86 24.11
C VAL A 44 -54.08 -10.75 25.26
N SER A 45 -53.83 -9.60 25.91
CA SER A 45 -53.56 -8.19 25.50
C SER A 45 -53.61 -7.28 26.74
N LYS A 46 -52.58 -6.43 26.94
CA LYS A 46 -52.51 -5.15 27.71
C LYS A 46 -53.44 -4.90 28.92
N ILE A 47 -52.85 -4.41 30.02
CA ILE A 47 -53.37 -3.33 30.90
C ILE A 47 -52.17 -2.78 31.74
N LEU A 48 -51.78 -1.50 31.60
CA LEU A 48 -52.01 -0.33 32.49
C LEU A 48 -51.35 -0.40 33.90
N GLN A 49 -51.01 0.69 34.61
CA GLN A 49 -50.44 2.02 34.29
C GLN A 49 -50.16 2.80 35.60
N GLY A 50 -49.21 3.75 35.62
CA GLY A 50 -49.07 4.78 36.68
C GLY A 50 -48.25 4.40 37.93
N ALA A 51 -47.79 5.35 38.77
CA ALA A 51 -47.90 6.81 38.66
C ALA A 51 -46.74 7.59 39.34
N SER A 52 -46.68 8.87 38.98
CA SER A 52 -45.83 10.01 39.41
C SER A 52 -45.68 10.22 40.94
N HIS A 53 -44.74 11.03 41.49
CA HIS A 53 -44.53 12.50 41.35
C HIS A 53 -43.23 12.95 42.13
N VAL A 54 -42.76 14.20 42.38
CA VAL A 54 -43.27 15.61 42.29
C VAL A 54 -42.08 16.63 42.31
N ARG A 55 -42.13 17.73 41.51
CA ARG A 55 -41.47 19.09 41.69
C ARG A 55 -39.94 19.26 41.84
N ASP A 56 -39.32 20.45 41.73
CA ASP A 56 -39.51 21.67 40.87
C ASP A 56 -38.27 22.60 41.06
N ALA A 57 -37.79 23.26 40.00
CA ALA A 57 -36.98 24.50 40.11
C ALA A 57 -36.89 25.32 38.80
N THR A 58 -37.13 26.63 38.91
CA THR A 58 -36.99 27.72 37.91
C THR A 58 -35.53 28.17 37.71
N ALA A 59 -35.11 28.91 36.67
CA ALA A 59 -35.66 29.25 35.34
C ALA A 59 -34.59 30.02 34.51
N GLY A 60 -34.79 30.17 33.19
CA GLY A 60 -33.99 31.06 32.33
C GLY A 60 -34.54 31.12 30.90
N ARG A 61 -34.58 32.32 30.28
CA ARG A 61 -35.05 32.55 28.89
C ARG A 61 -33.99 33.27 28.06
N SER A 62 -33.81 32.84 26.81
CA SER A 62 -33.68 33.75 25.66
C SER A 62 -33.91 32.98 24.34
N ASP A 63 -34.42 33.70 23.34
CA ASP A 63 -35.08 33.19 22.13
C ASP A 63 -34.18 32.45 21.12
N ALA A 64 -34.78 31.49 20.41
CA ALA A 64 -34.40 31.10 19.04
C ALA A 64 -35.65 30.57 18.28
N SER A 65 -35.67 30.71 16.96
CA SER A 65 -36.87 30.51 16.12
C SER A 65 -37.08 29.07 15.61
N SER A 66 -38.29 28.80 15.12
CA SER A 66 -38.76 27.47 14.73
C SER A 66 -38.30 27.00 13.35
N VAL A 67 -37.80 25.76 13.26
CA VAL A 67 -37.88 24.90 12.07
C VAL A 67 -38.29 23.49 12.51
N SER A 68 -39.10 22.80 11.71
CA SER A 68 -39.68 21.49 12.06
C SER A 68 -38.69 20.33 11.87
N ALA A 69 -38.56 19.47 12.88
CA ALA A 69 -37.72 18.27 12.83
C ALA A 69 -38.34 17.14 11.99
N GLY A 70 -37.88 16.99 10.74
CA GLY A 70 -38.07 15.77 9.96
C GLY A 70 -37.11 14.67 10.45
N ARG A 71 -37.60 13.45 10.67
CA ARG A 71 -36.74 12.31 11.04
C ARG A 71 -35.93 11.85 9.82
N LEU A 72 -34.64 12.17 9.79
CA LEU A 72 -33.69 11.40 8.96
C LEU A 72 -33.58 9.98 9.52
N CYS A 73 -33.81 8.98 8.68
CA CYS A 73 -33.42 7.61 8.97
C CYS A 73 -31.98 7.43 8.52
N CYS A 74 -31.06 7.12 9.44
CA CYS A 74 -29.63 7.00 9.11
C CYS A 74 -29.42 5.83 8.14
N LEU A 75 -28.88 6.13 6.95
CA LEU A 75 -28.33 5.12 6.04
C LEU A 75 -27.00 4.61 6.61
N PRO A 76 -26.61 3.34 6.36
CA PRO A 76 -25.25 2.88 6.62
C PRO A 76 -24.28 3.69 5.77
N GLN A 77 -23.26 4.26 6.39
CA GLN A 77 -22.21 4.99 5.67
C GLN A 77 -21.32 3.97 4.92
N ALA A 78 -21.10 4.19 3.63
CA ALA A 78 -20.26 3.31 2.83
C ALA A 78 -18.85 3.21 3.42
N ALA A 79 -18.27 2.00 3.41
CA ALA A 79 -16.92 1.78 3.88
C ALA A 79 -15.93 2.52 2.97
N ALA A 80 -15.28 3.56 3.50
CA ALA A 80 -14.29 4.33 2.76
C ALA A 80 -13.12 3.44 2.32
N ALA A 81 -12.56 3.74 1.14
CA ALA A 81 -11.35 3.08 0.67
C ALA A 81 -10.20 3.24 1.71
N PRO A 82 -9.30 2.25 1.84
CA PRO A 82 -8.21 2.32 2.82
C PRO A 82 -7.37 3.60 2.63
N ARG A 83 -7.22 4.39 3.71
CA ARG A 83 -6.36 5.60 3.69
C ARG A 83 -4.92 5.17 3.40
N ARG A 84 -4.40 5.50 2.21
CA ARG A 84 -2.97 5.42 1.92
C ARG A 84 -2.27 6.46 2.78
N ARG A 85 -1.56 6.00 3.80
CA ARG A 85 -0.64 6.82 4.62
C ARG A 85 0.72 6.80 3.97
N ARG A 86 1.45 7.92 4.02
CA ARG A 86 2.77 8.07 3.41
C ARG A 86 3.83 8.22 4.50
N VAL A 87 3.75 9.29 5.30
CA VAL A 87 4.59 9.45 6.50
C VAL A 87 3.73 9.42 7.76
N LEU A 88 4.06 8.48 8.64
CA LEU A 88 3.50 8.30 9.98
C LEU A 88 4.48 8.89 10.99
N TYR A 89 4.05 9.90 11.75
CA TYR A 89 4.93 10.61 12.69
C TYR A 89 4.55 10.29 14.15
N ASN A 90 5.48 9.72 14.93
CA ASN A 90 5.28 9.44 16.36
C ASN A 90 5.74 10.63 17.24
N PHE A 91 4.80 11.23 17.96
CA PHE A 91 5.10 12.16 19.06
C PHE A 91 5.31 11.38 20.34
N ASP A 92 6.55 11.41 20.88
CA ASP A 92 6.79 10.85 22.20
C ASP A 92 6.10 11.66 23.30
N GLY A 93 5.55 10.96 24.29
CA GLY A 93 4.39 11.47 25.01
C GLY A 93 4.73 12.52 26.06
N ASP A 94 5.93 12.52 26.64
CA ASP A 94 6.38 13.62 27.50
C ASP A 94 7.32 14.61 26.78
N SER A 95 7.79 14.29 25.57
CA SER A 95 8.65 15.21 24.81
C SER A 95 7.91 16.48 24.38
N CYS A 96 6.58 16.42 24.23
CA CYS A 96 5.75 17.59 23.94
C CYS A 96 5.66 18.63 25.08
N LEU A 97 6.22 18.33 26.26
CA LEU A 97 6.09 19.13 27.49
C LEU A 97 7.33 19.99 27.81
N SER A 98 8.32 20.06 26.90
CA SER A 98 9.59 20.80 27.10
C SER A 98 10.07 21.61 25.89
N THR A 99 9.21 21.84 24.90
CA THR A 99 9.57 22.03 23.48
C THR A 99 10.05 23.41 23.02
N LYS A 100 10.25 24.39 23.90
CA LYS A 100 10.60 25.75 23.46
C LYS A 100 12.02 25.86 22.91
N ALA A 101 12.12 26.08 21.60
CA ALA A 101 13.36 26.42 20.91
C ALA A 101 14.13 27.54 21.66
N ASN A 102 15.45 27.42 21.72
CA ASN A 102 16.35 28.35 22.40
C ASN A 102 16.11 28.55 23.93
N SER A 103 15.26 27.74 24.59
CA SER A 103 15.09 27.80 26.05
C SER A 103 16.17 27.01 26.82
N LYS A 104 16.59 27.54 27.98
CA LYS A 104 17.45 26.83 28.94
C LYS A 104 16.74 26.71 30.30
N GLY A 105 16.43 25.48 30.72
CA GLY A 105 15.79 25.18 31.99
C GLY A 105 14.26 25.21 31.96
N PRO A 106 13.60 25.13 33.14
CA PRO A 106 12.16 24.92 33.25
C PRO A 106 11.35 26.10 32.68
N VAL A 107 10.77 25.89 31.49
CA VAL A 107 9.86 26.85 30.84
C VAL A 107 8.42 26.35 30.81
N PRO A 108 7.44 27.22 31.16
CA PRO A 108 6.02 26.93 30.99
C PRO A 108 5.68 26.67 29.52
N VAL A 109 5.02 25.54 29.24
CA VAL A 109 4.43 25.23 27.94
C VAL A 109 2.96 25.65 27.95
N SER A 110 2.54 26.42 26.94
CA SER A 110 1.17 26.88 26.75
C SER A 110 0.42 25.99 25.76
N ILE A 111 -0.89 26.17 25.66
CA ILE A 111 -1.71 25.39 24.74
C ILE A 111 -1.43 25.71 23.25
N ASP A 112 -0.90 26.90 22.96
CA ASP A 112 -0.50 27.28 21.60
C ASP A 112 0.89 26.73 21.24
N ASP A 113 1.79 26.58 22.22
CA ASP A 113 3.04 25.81 22.04
C ASP A 113 2.72 24.35 21.66
N VAL A 114 1.73 23.72 22.31
CA VAL A 114 1.29 22.34 22.01
C VAL A 114 0.70 22.22 20.60
N LYS A 115 -0.09 23.21 20.14
CA LYS A 115 -0.59 23.26 18.75
C LYS A 115 0.54 23.46 17.75
N GLN A 116 1.54 24.26 18.11
CA GLN A 116 2.68 24.54 17.24
C GLN A 116 3.47 23.28 16.90
N LEU A 117 3.58 22.30 17.81
CA LEU A 117 4.24 21.01 17.51
C LEU A 117 3.57 20.26 16.36
N ILE A 118 2.24 20.28 16.30
CA ILE A 118 1.49 19.71 15.17
C ILE A 118 1.72 20.55 13.91
N ALA A 119 1.81 21.88 14.04
CA ALA A 119 2.12 22.77 12.92
C ALA A 119 3.53 22.56 12.33
N GLU A 120 4.52 22.23 13.17
CA GLU A 120 5.91 22.00 12.76
C GLU A 120 6.11 20.71 11.98
N VAL A 121 5.27 19.69 12.19
CA VAL A 121 5.30 18.44 11.40
C VAL A 121 4.32 18.47 10.21
N ALA A 122 3.25 19.27 10.31
CA ALA A 122 2.22 19.43 9.28
C ALA A 122 2.21 20.88 8.73
N TYR A 123 3.38 21.30 8.27
CA TYR A 123 3.57 22.49 7.44
C TYR A 123 3.17 22.21 5.98
N GLU A 124 2.98 23.26 5.19
CA GLU A 124 2.57 23.14 3.78
C GLU A 124 3.64 22.44 2.92
N GLY A 125 3.27 21.33 2.29
CA GLY A 125 4.20 20.45 1.56
C GLY A 125 4.85 19.34 2.40
N SER A 126 4.52 19.20 3.69
CA SER A 126 4.94 18.02 4.46
C SER A 126 4.30 16.72 3.94
N GLY A 127 5.07 15.64 3.94
CA GLY A 127 4.62 14.28 3.63
C GLY A 127 3.82 13.63 4.76
N VAL A 128 3.84 14.21 5.98
CA VAL A 128 3.08 13.72 7.14
C VAL A 128 1.58 13.83 6.87
N ASP A 129 0.89 12.69 6.89
CA ASP A 129 -0.57 12.60 6.79
C ASP A 129 -1.22 11.84 7.95
N THR A 130 -0.40 11.28 8.84
CA THR A 130 -0.81 10.49 10.00
C THR A 130 0.10 10.83 11.17
N VAL A 131 -0.47 11.20 12.32
CA VAL A 131 0.28 11.43 13.56
C VAL A 131 -0.16 10.43 14.63
N LEU A 132 0.80 9.99 15.43
CA LEU A 132 0.60 9.08 16.55
C LEU A 132 0.99 9.80 17.83
N VAL A 133 0.02 10.04 18.71
CA VAL A 133 0.22 10.77 19.97
C VAL A 133 0.39 9.77 21.11
N CYS A 134 1.60 9.68 21.66
CA CYS A 134 1.90 8.80 22.79
C CYS A 134 1.30 9.36 24.09
N ILE A 135 0.58 8.52 24.84
CA ILE A 135 -0.12 8.94 26.07
C ILE A 135 0.31 8.18 27.34
N ASN A 136 1.35 7.34 27.26
CA ASN A 136 1.84 6.55 28.39
C ASN A 136 3.33 6.14 28.29
N ALA A 137 3.85 5.72 29.44
CA ALA A 137 4.96 4.77 29.62
C ALA A 137 4.45 3.65 30.57
N GLN A 138 5.17 3.29 31.64
CA GLN A 138 4.56 2.51 32.74
C GLN A 138 3.38 3.26 33.38
N VAL A 139 3.45 4.59 33.39
CA VAL A 139 2.44 5.55 33.88
C VAL A 139 1.68 6.20 32.72
N MET A 140 0.46 6.67 33.00
CA MET A 140 -0.32 7.48 32.05
C MET A 140 0.12 8.95 32.13
N TYR A 141 0.03 9.66 31.01
CA TYR A 141 0.31 11.10 30.95
C TYR A 141 -0.94 11.97 31.18
N TYR A 142 -2.03 11.39 31.70
CA TYR A 142 -3.25 12.10 32.07
C TYR A 142 -3.83 11.57 33.39
N PRO A 143 -4.73 12.31 34.06
CA PRO A 143 -5.45 11.82 35.24
C PRO A 143 -6.31 10.59 34.89
N THR A 144 -5.86 9.43 35.36
CA THR A 144 -6.39 8.09 35.07
C THR A 144 -7.14 7.53 36.28
N SER A 145 -8.22 6.78 36.04
CA SER A 145 -8.97 6.03 37.07
C SER A 145 -8.52 4.57 37.20
N VAL A 146 -7.76 4.07 36.22
CA VAL A 146 -7.29 2.68 36.14
C VAL A 146 -5.84 2.52 36.63
N GLY A 147 -4.97 3.45 36.26
CA GLY A 147 -3.52 3.31 36.42
C GLY A 147 -2.89 4.27 37.41
N THR A 148 -1.84 4.96 36.97
CA THR A 148 -1.15 6.00 37.74
C THR A 148 -0.70 7.09 36.79
N MET A 149 -0.96 8.36 37.13
CA MET A 149 -0.47 9.50 36.36
C MET A 149 1.00 9.78 36.68
N ARG A 150 1.82 10.08 35.67
CA ARG A 150 3.28 10.34 35.81
C ARG A 150 3.61 11.22 37.01
N GLY A 151 4.55 10.77 37.83
CA GLY A 151 5.11 11.56 38.92
C GLY A 151 4.20 11.82 40.12
N THR A 152 2.94 11.36 40.11
CA THR A 152 1.98 11.62 41.21
C THR A 152 2.31 10.83 42.48
N LEU A 153 2.83 9.61 42.36
CA LEU A 153 3.24 8.77 43.51
C LEU A 153 4.57 9.18 44.16
N SER A 154 5.37 10.03 43.52
CA SER A 154 6.59 10.53 44.16
C SER A 154 6.27 11.55 45.24
N SER A 155 7.05 11.50 46.31
CA SER A 155 7.09 12.52 47.36
C SER A 155 7.66 13.86 46.82
N PRO A 156 7.37 15.00 47.48
CA PRO A 156 8.07 16.26 47.21
C PRO A 156 9.60 16.12 47.25
N GLU A 157 10.12 15.35 48.19
CA GLU A 157 11.55 15.14 48.46
C GLU A 157 12.23 14.22 47.42
N GLU A 158 11.47 13.39 46.71
CA GLU A 158 11.95 12.68 45.51
C GLU A 158 11.89 13.60 44.29
N ARG A 159 10.79 14.36 44.11
CA ARG A 159 10.66 15.37 43.05
C ARG A 159 11.76 16.43 43.07
N GLU A 160 12.24 16.82 44.24
CA GLU A 160 13.37 17.75 44.38
C GLU A 160 14.69 17.18 43.83
N LYS A 161 14.84 15.85 43.75
CA LYS A 161 16.06 15.17 43.26
C LYS A 161 16.05 14.90 41.75
N TRP A 162 14.90 15.03 41.09
CA TRP A 162 14.76 14.79 39.65
C TRP A 162 15.63 15.72 38.78
N PRO A 163 15.98 15.30 37.54
CA PRO A 163 16.51 16.19 36.52
C PRO A 163 15.62 17.42 36.28
N ALA A 164 16.21 18.52 35.82
CA ALA A 164 15.48 19.78 35.60
C ALA A 164 14.37 19.64 34.53
N SER A 165 14.63 18.88 33.48
CA SER A 165 13.66 18.52 32.43
C SER A 165 12.48 17.73 32.99
N GLU A 166 12.73 16.74 33.85
CA GLU A 166 11.66 15.92 34.45
C GLU A 166 10.76 16.71 35.41
N LYS A 167 11.36 17.63 36.19
CA LYS A 167 10.61 18.62 36.98
C LYS A 167 9.72 19.49 36.10
N GLN A 168 10.27 20.01 35.00
CA GLN A 168 9.55 20.82 34.03
C GLN A 168 8.39 20.06 33.37
N ARG A 169 8.62 18.86 32.84
CA ARG A 169 7.58 18.05 32.18
C ARG A 169 6.44 17.75 33.14
N PHE A 170 6.73 17.36 34.39
CA PHE A 170 5.71 17.15 35.42
C PHE A 170 4.95 18.44 35.80
N GLN A 171 5.66 19.58 35.95
CA GLN A 171 5.04 20.87 36.26
C GLN A 171 4.12 21.35 35.13
N ASN A 172 4.55 21.25 33.87
CA ASN A 172 3.75 21.59 32.70
C ASN A 172 2.52 20.68 32.59
N LEU A 173 2.69 19.36 32.75
CA LEU A 173 1.60 18.40 32.73
C LEU A 173 0.56 18.70 33.81
N LYS A 174 1.01 18.95 35.05
CA LYS A 174 0.12 19.31 36.15
C LYS A 174 -0.61 20.62 35.87
N SER A 175 0.09 21.64 35.37
CA SER A 175 -0.48 22.96 35.05
C SER A 175 -1.61 22.89 34.02
N PHE A 176 -1.47 22.05 32.99
CA PHE A 176 -2.54 21.80 32.02
C PHE A 176 -3.78 21.20 32.69
N PHE A 177 -3.64 20.11 33.44
CA PHE A 177 -4.79 19.46 34.07
C PHE A 177 -5.39 20.26 35.25
N ASP A 178 -4.58 21.01 36.00
CA ASP A 178 -5.04 21.96 37.03
C ASP A 178 -5.91 23.09 36.42
N SER A 179 -5.63 23.49 35.17
CA SER A 179 -6.41 24.48 34.42
C SER A 179 -7.54 23.87 33.58
N GLY A 180 -7.80 22.56 33.70
CA GLY A 180 -8.86 21.86 32.99
C GLY A 180 -8.57 21.58 31.50
N VAL A 181 -7.32 21.73 31.07
CA VAL A 181 -6.87 21.54 29.69
C VAL A 181 -6.20 20.17 29.55
N ASP A 182 -6.57 19.42 28.51
CA ASP A 182 -5.89 18.19 28.13
C ASP A 182 -5.02 18.45 26.88
N PRO A 183 -3.67 18.38 27.00
CA PRO A 183 -2.78 18.70 25.89
C PRO A 183 -2.84 17.63 24.79
N TYR A 184 -3.04 16.36 25.12
CA TYR A 184 -3.10 15.26 24.16
C TYR A 184 -4.41 15.28 23.36
N ALA A 185 -5.52 15.60 24.02
CA ALA A 185 -6.78 15.87 23.31
C ALA A 185 -6.63 17.05 22.33
N THR A 186 -5.85 18.06 22.69
CA THR A 186 -5.58 19.22 21.82
C THR A 186 -4.65 18.87 20.66
N MET A 187 -3.61 18.04 20.87
CA MET A 187 -2.76 17.53 19.79
C MET A 187 -3.57 16.75 18.75
N LEU A 188 -4.44 15.83 19.20
CA LEU A 188 -5.33 15.07 18.31
C LEU A 188 -6.31 15.99 17.57
N ALA A 189 -6.93 16.96 18.26
CA ALA A 189 -7.87 17.89 17.64
C ALA A 189 -7.20 18.81 16.60
N GLU A 190 -6.00 19.34 16.89
CA GLU A 190 -5.24 20.19 15.98
C GLU A 190 -4.76 19.42 14.73
N ALA A 191 -4.39 18.14 14.89
CA ALA A 191 -4.03 17.26 13.77
C ALA A 191 -5.22 17.01 12.84
N LYS A 192 -6.39 16.68 13.40
CA LYS A 192 -7.63 16.48 12.63
C LYS A 192 -8.10 17.78 11.97
N ARG A 193 -7.92 18.93 12.62
CA ARG A 193 -8.18 20.27 12.05
C ARG A 193 -7.30 20.58 10.83
N ARG A 194 -6.16 19.89 10.69
CA ARG A 194 -5.23 19.98 9.54
C ARG A 194 -5.40 18.86 8.50
N GLY A 195 -6.40 17.98 8.65
CA GLY A 195 -6.67 16.87 7.72
C GLY A 195 -5.80 15.62 7.91
N LEU A 196 -4.98 15.59 8.96
CA LEU A 196 -4.20 14.41 9.35
C LEU A 196 -5.11 13.36 9.98
N GLU A 197 -4.74 12.08 9.86
CA GLU A 197 -5.27 11.03 10.73
C GLU A 197 -4.56 11.13 12.09
N ALA A 198 -5.32 11.10 13.19
CA ALA A 198 -4.79 11.32 14.53
C ALA A 198 -5.01 10.07 15.41
N LEU A 199 -3.98 9.24 15.50
CA LEU A 199 -3.98 8.01 16.27
C LEU A 199 -3.42 8.24 17.68
N LEU A 200 -3.85 7.41 18.63
CA LEU A 200 -3.05 7.17 19.83
C LEU A 200 -1.91 6.19 19.49
N THR A 201 -0.83 6.22 20.27
CA THR A 201 0.13 5.11 20.34
C THR A 201 0.37 4.77 21.80
N PHE A 202 0.37 3.46 22.10
CA PHE A 202 0.42 2.95 23.46
C PHE A 202 1.69 2.11 23.65
N ARG A 203 2.59 2.58 24.53
CA ARG A 203 3.80 1.82 24.90
C ARG A 203 3.39 0.59 25.68
N MET A 204 3.54 -0.59 25.10
CA MET A 204 2.96 -1.81 25.68
C MET A 204 3.65 -2.24 26.98
N ASN A 205 4.95 -2.00 27.14
CA ASN A 205 5.71 -2.44 28.31
C ASN A 205 7.01 -1.64 28.55
N ASP A 206 6.91 -0.32 28.75
CA ASP A 206 8.08 0.55 28.96
C ASP A 206 8.91 0.14 30.20
N ASP A 207 10.24 0.30 30.20
CA ASP A 207 11.11 0.04 31.37
C ASP A 207 12.24 1.08 31.54
N HIS A 208 11.94 2.37 31.31
CA HIS A 208 12.87 3.46 31.66
C HIS A 208 13.16 3.57 33.16
N GLY A 209 12.35 2.95 34.02
CA GLY A 209 12.80 2.55 35.37
C GLY A 209 12.81 3.61 36.47
N ASN A 210 12.63 4.88 36.12
CA ASN A 210 12.76 5.99 37.05
C ASN A 210 11.59 6.11 38.03
N ASP A 211 11.84 6.79 39.15
CA ASP A 211 10.88 6.96 40.24
C ASP A 211 9.64 7.79 39.84
N PHE A 212 9.77 8.66 38.84
CA PHE A 212 8.64 9.37 38.20
C PHE A 212 7.73 8.49 37.34
N LEU A 213 8.13 7.24 37.04
CA LEU A 213 7.35 6.26 36.27
C LEU A 213 6.78 5.12 37.14
N ARG A 214 6.84 5.23 38.48
CA ARG A 214 6.23 4.24 39.39
C ARG A 214 4.71 4.22 39.24
N THR A 215 4.14 3.02 39.33
CA THR A 215 2.69 2.76 39.37
C THR A 215 2.32 2.08 40.70
N ASN A 216 1.09 2.26 41.16
CA ASN A 216 0.56 1.48 42.29
C ASN A 216 0.58 -0.01 41.94
N PHE A 217 0.11 -0.35 40.75
CA PHE A 217 0.02 -1.72 40.21
C PHE A 217 1.33 -2.53 40.40
N LEU A 218 2.49 -1.96 40.07
CA LEU A 218 3.80 -2.64 40.20
C LEU A 218 4.58 -2.28 41.48
N GLN A 219 3.92 -1.60 42.42
CA GLN A 219 4.38 -1.38 43.79
C GLN A 219 3.65 -2.34 44.75
N ASP A 220 2.35 -2.54 44.53
CA ASP A 220 1.50 -3.51 45.24
C ASP A 220 1.82 -4.95 44.80
N HIS A 221 2.14 -5.15 43.51
CA HIS A 221 2.51 -6.45 42.92
C HIS A 221 3.92 -6.44 42.28
N PRO A 222 5.00 -6.37 43.09
CA PRO A 222 6.37 -6.40 42.57
C PRO A 222 6.72 -7.74 41.90
N GLU A 223 6.01 -8.83 42.22
CA GLU A 223 6.17 -10.15 41.61
C GLU A 223 5.55 -10.28 40.21
N TRP A 224 4.86 -9.23 39.72
CA TRP A 224 4.33 -9.14 38.35
C TRP A 224 5.31 -8.50 37.36
N ARG A 225 6.55 -8.24 37.80
CA ARG A 225 7.67 -7.80 36.95
C ARG A 225 8.45 -9.00 36.40
N LEU A 226 9.07 -8.82 35.23
CA LEU A 226 9.96 -9.79 34.60
C LEU A 226 11.24 -10.09 35.42
N GLY A 227 11.61 -9.20 36.34
CA GLY A 227 12.64 -9.43 37.37
C GLY A 227 14.09 -9.13 36.95
N THR A 228 14.33 -8.67 35.73
CA THR A 228 15.66 -8.28 35.24
C THR A 228 15.83 -6.76 35.20
N LYS A 229 16.99 -6.25 35.67
CA LYS A 229 17.42 -4.88 35.38
C LYS A 229 17.94 -4.82 33.94
N GLN A 230 17.05 -4.60 32.97
CA GLN A 230 17.39 -4.77 31.55
C GLN A 230 17.93 -3.49 30.87
N TYR A 231 17.33 -2.33 31.15
CA TYR A 231 17.78 -1.04 30.58
C TYR A 231 18.25 -0.09 31.68
N GLN A 232 17.33 0.48 32.46
CA GLN A 232 17.66 1.16 33.73
C GLN A 232 16.70 0.81 34.89
N GLY A 233 15.61 0.09 34.63
CA GLY A 233 14.52 -0.14 35.60
C GLY A 233 14.61 -1.34 36.52
N SER A 234 13.60 -1.42 37.38
CA SER A 234 13.30 -2.55 38.26
C SER A 234 12.52 -3.67 37.56
N GLY A 235 12.22 -3.51 36.25
CA GLY A 235 11.69 -4.54 35.37
C GLY A 235 10.29 -4.22 34.88
N ALA A 236 10.11 -4.39 33.57
CA ALA A 236 8.82 -4.35 32.86
C ALA A 236 7.84 -5.44 33.35
N MET A 237 6.58 -5.36 32.94
CA MET A 237 5.49 -6.25 33.36
C MET A 237 5.56 -7.62 32.69
N ASP A 238 5.15 -8.68 33.38
CA ASP A 238 5.06 -10.05 32.85
C ASP A 238 3.66 -10.36 32.30
N PHE A 239 3.49 -10.24 30.99
CA PHE A 239 2.26 -10.57 30.26
C PHE A 239 1.91 -12.08 30.31
N GLY A 240 2.81 -12.92 30.85
CA GLY A 240 2.47 -14.28 31.27
C GLY A 240 1.31 -14.31 32.27
N ARG A 241 1.14 -13.25 33.06
CA ARG A 241 0.07 -13.07 34.05
C ARG A 241 -1.18 -12.47 33.41
N ASP A 242 -2.34 -12.95 33.84
CA ASP A 242 -3.62 -12.57 33.26
C ASP A 242 -4.09 -11.20 33.79
N GLU A 243 -3.69 -10.88 35.03
CA GLU A 243 -3.88 -9.60 35.72
C GLU A 243 -3.13 -8.46 35.00
N VAL A 244 -1.92 -8.72 34.50
CA VAL A 244 -1.13 -7.76 33.70
C VAL A 244 -1.83 -7.46 32.39
N ARG A 245 -2.32 -8.48 31.68
CA ARG A 245 -3.03 -8.29 30.40
C ARG A 245 -4.39 -7.62 30.60
N GLU A 246 -5.08 -7.89 31.70
CA GLU A 246 -6.29 -7.16 32.10
C GLU A 246 -6.01 -5.68 32.36
N TYR A 247 -4.99 -5.36 33.17
CA TYR A 247 -4.60 -3.98 33.46
C TYR A 247 -4.24 -3.21 32.19
N THR A 248 -3.39 -3.76 31.32
CA THR A 248 -3.07 -3.15 30.02
C THR A 248 -4.31 -2.97 29.14
N PHE A 249 -5.21 -3.95 29.08
CA PHE A 249 -6.50 -3.79 28.36
C PHE A 249 -7.32 -2.62 28.91
N ARG A 250 -7.43 -2.49 30.24
CA ARG A 250 -8.23 -1.45 30.90
C ARG A 250 -7.63 -0.04 30.74
N LEU A 251 -6.29 0.09 30.69
CA LEU A 251 -5.63 1.35 30.34
C LEU A 251 -5.87 1.76 28.89
N ILE A 252 -5.84 0.80 27.96
CA ILE A 252 -6.14 1.00 26.54
C ILE A 252 -7.62 1.38 26.35
N GLU A 253 -8.53 0.71 27.06
CA GLU A 253 -9.96 1.02 27.07
C GLU A 253 -10.24 2.44 27.59
N GLU A 254 -9.62 2.85 28.71
CA GLU A 254 -9.76 4.21 29.24
C GLU A 254 -9.22 5.26 28.25
N ALA A 255 -8.03 5.03 27.67
CA ALA A 255 -7.42 5.95 26.70
C ALA A 255 -8.30 6.12 25.44
N VAL A 256 -8.77 5.00 24.87
CA VAL A 256 -9.62 5.02 23.67
C VAL A 256 -10.98 5.66 23.96
N GLN A 257 -11.59 5.41 25.12
CA GLN A 257 -12.85 6.06 25.51
C GLN A 257 -12.68 7.57 25.73
N ARG A 258 -11.58 7.98 26.38
CA ARG A 258 -11.25 9.39 26.70
C ARG A 258 -11.02 10.25 25.46
N TYR A 259 -10.28 9.75 24.46
CA TYR A 259 -9.81 10.57 23.34
C TYR A 259 -10.57 10.31 22.04
N ASP A 260 -10.94 11.38 21.33
CA ASP A 260 -11.51 11.32 19.96
C ASP A 260 -10.42 11.06 18.89
N CYS A 261 -9.58 10.06 19.11
CA CYS A 261 -8.63 9.57 18.11
C CYS A 261 -9.35 8.84 16.96
N ASP A 262 -8.64 8.63 15.86
CA ASP A 262 -9.08 7.84 14.71
C ASP A 262 -8.69 6.36 14.84
N GLY A 263 -7.97 6.01 15.91
CA GLY A 263 -7.53 4.66 16.23
C GLY A 263 -6.40 4.64 17.25
N ILE A 264 -5.75 3.50 17.39
CA ILE A 264 -4.64 3.28 18.32
C ILE A 264 -3.60 2.31 17.74
N GLU A 265 -2.33 2.64 17.95
CA GLU A 265 -1.19 1.74 17.76
C GLU A 265 -0.82 1.05 19.08
N LEU A 266 -0.52 -0.24 19.00
CA LEU A 266 0.15 -0.99 20.07
C LEU A 266 1.66 -0.99 19.79
N ASP A 267 2.44 -0.22 20.55
CA ASP A 267 3.89 -0.18 20.42
C ASP A 267 4.54 -1.29 21.27
N PHE A 268 4.68 -2.47 20.65
CA PHE A 268 5.42 -3.59 21.23
C PHE A 268 6.94 -3.40 21.16
N ASN A 269 7.44 -2.35 20.52
CA ASN A 269 8.84 -1.97 20.52
C ASN A 269 9.19 -1.03 21.70
N ARG A 270 8.27 -0.83 22.65
CA ARG A 270 8.47 -0.04 23.88
C ARG A 270 7.96 -0.78 25.12
N PHE A 271 8.75 -1.64 25.74
CA PHE A 271 10.02 -2.24 25.29
C PHE A 271 9.74 -3.68 24.83
N PRO A 272 10.51 -4.26 23.89
CA PRO A 272 10.21 -5.56 23.31
C PRO A 272 10.65 -6.73 24.22
N ASN A 273 10.03 -6.83 25.40
CA ASN A 273 10.10 -7.97 26.30
C ASN A 273 8.80 -8.06 27.09
N PHE A 274 8.14 -9.23 27.09
CA PHE A 274 6.77 -9.39 27.58
C PHE A 274 6.56 -10.59 28.49
N PHE A 275 7.39 -11.63 28.38
CA PHE A 275 7.16 -12.92 29.03
C PHE A 275 8.42 -13.43 29.68
N LYS A 276 8.34 -13.77 30.95
CA LYS A 276 9.45 -14.38 31.68
C LYS A 276 9.69 -15.83 31.24
N ASP A 277 8.65 -16.64 31.31
CA ASP A 277 8.67 -18.09 31.10
C ASP A 277 7.71 -18.50 29.95
N GLY A 278 7.37 -19.78 29.81
CA GLY A 278 6.42 -20.31 28.82
C GLY A 278 6.99 -20.54 27.41
N SER A 279 6.35 -21.44 26.65
CA SER A 279 6.66 -21.71 25.24
C SER A 279 6.12 -20.63 24.30
N THR A 280 6.61 -20.59 23.06
CA THR A 280 6.14 -19.65 22.02
C THR A 280 4.63 -19.70 21.84
N GLU A 281 4.01 -20.89 21.79
CA GLU A 281 2.56 -21.01 21.59
C GLU A 281 1.74 -20.50 22.78
N GLU A 282 2.22 -20.70 24.01
CA GLU A 282 1.57 -20.18 25.22
C GLU A 282 1.65 -18.64 25.30
N ARG A 283 2.77 -18.07 24.85
CA ARG A 283 2.99 -16.62 24.76
C ARG A 283 2.10 -15.99 23.70
N VAL A 284 2.09 -16.59 22.49
CA VAL A 284 1.22 -16.18 21.38
C VAL A 284 -0.25 -16.27 21.80
N ALA A 285 -0.72 -17.39 22.34
CA ALA A 285 -2.12 -17.54 22.78
C ALA A 285 -2.54 -16.50 23.83
N LYS A 286 -1.63 -16.13 24.77
CA LYS A 286 -1.88 -15.07 25.76
C LYS A 286 -1.96 -13.68 25.13
N MET A 287 -1.13 -13.38 24.13
CA MET A 287 -1.14 -12.08 23.45
C MET A 287 -2.28 -11.95 22.44
N ASP A 288 -2.57 -13.02 21.68
CA ASP A 288 -3.74 -13.16 20.80
C ASP A 288 -5.03 -12.76 21.52
N SER A 289 -5.24 -13.31 22.73
CA SER A 289 -6.41 -13.00 23.56
C SER A 289 -6.49 -11.52 23.97
N LEU A 290 -5.35 -10.85 24.18
CA LEU A 290 -5.32 -9.42 24.48
C LEU A 290 -5.64 -8.58 23.23
N VAL A 291 -5.04 -8.89 22.09
CA VAL A 291 -5.26 -8.16 20.82
C VAL A 291 -6.68 -8.35 20.30
N GLU A 292 -7.25 -9.55 20.41
CA GLU A 292 -8.67 -9.83 20.10
C GLU A 292 -9.62 -8.96 20.91
N ARG A 293 -9.39 -8.88 22.23
CA ARG A 293 -10.18 -8.03 23.14
C ARG A 293 -10.07 -6.56 22.77
N ILE A 294 -8.85 -6.07 22.47
CA ILE A 294 -8.62 -4.69 22.04
C ILE A 294 -9.38 -4.40 20.72
N ARG A 295 -9.30 -5.29 19.73
CA ARG A 295 -10.06 -5.17 18.47
C ARG A 295 -11.56 -5.15 18.70
N THR A 296 -12.06 -6.00 19.58
CA THR A 296 -13.49 -6.09 19.94
C THR A 296 -13.98 -4.81 20.61
N MET A 297 -13.19 -4.27 21.56
CA MET A 297 -13.46 -2.99 22.22
C MET A 297 -13.44 -1.84 21.21
N LEU A 298 -12.45 -1.77 20.32
CA LEU A 298 -12.37 -0.78 19.25
C LEU A 298 -13.56 -0.87 18.29
N ASN A 299 -14.05 -2.07 17.96
CA ASN A 299 -15.23 -2.26 17.12
C ASN A 299 -16.52 -1.76 17.79
N LYS A 300 -16.65 -1.95 19.11
CA LYS A 300 -17.75 -1.38 19.89
C LYS A 300 -17.69 0.15 19.88
N VAL A 301 -16.56 0.74 20.26
CA VAL A 301 -16.40 2.21 20.32
C VAL A 301 -16.51 2.84 18.92
N ALA A 302 -16.04 2.15 17.87
CA ALA A 302 -16.26 2.55 16.47
C ALA A 302 -17.75 2.62 16.10
N SER A 303 -18.55 1.63 16.52
CA SER A 303 -20.00 1.63 16.31
C SER A 303 -20.71 2.73 17.12
N GLU A 304 -20.22 3.05 18.32
CA GLU A 304 -20.75 4.14 19.17
C GLU A 304 -20.38 5.52 18.59
N ARG A 305 -19.21 5.66 17.95
CA ARG A 305 -18.74 6.88 17.28
C ARG A 305 -19.18 7.00 15.81
N GLY A 306 -19.88 6.01 15.27
CA GLY A 306 -20.32 5.97 13.88
C GLY A 306 -19.20 5.92 12.83
N ARG A 307 -17.97 5.54 13.22
CA ARG A 307 -16.78 5.58 12.35
C ARG A 307 -15.78 4.49 12.72
N LYS A 308 -15.15 3.84 11.73
CA LYS A 308 -14.11 2.83 11.98
C LYS A 308 -12.96 3.44 12.81
N LEU A 309 -12.50 2.71 13.81
CA LEU A 309 -11.26 3.00 14.52
C LEU A 309 -10.16 2.03 14.05
N VAL A 310 -8.98 2.58 13.75
CA VAL A 310 -7.79 1.85 13.31
C VAL A 310 -7.16 1.10 14.51
N LEU A 311 -6.72 -0.14 14.30
CA LEU A 311 -5.79 -0.85 15.20
C LEU A 311 -4.47 -1.09 14.47
N ALA A 312 -3.41 -0.40 14.88
CA ALA A 312 -2.07 -0.55 14.32
C ALA A 312 -1.16 -1.33 15.26
N VAL A 313 -0.09 -1.92 14.71
CA VAL A 313 0.94 -2.63 15.50
C VAL A 313 2.32 -2.20 15.05
N ARG A 314 3.12 -1.67 15.97
CA ARG A 314 4.57 -1.55 15.81
C ARG A 314 5.22 -2.80 16.39
N VAL A 315 5.91 -3.56 15.54
CA VAL A 315 6.39 -4.91 15.88
C VAL A 315 7.54 -4.86 16.91
N PRO A 316 7.67 -5.85 17.81
CA PRO A 316 8.78 -5.89 18.75
C PRO A 316 10.09 -6.26 18.03
N SER A 317 11.17 -5.51 18.29
CA SER A 317 12.53 -5.90 17.88
C SER A 317 13.24 -6.77 18.93
N ASN A 318 14.53 -7.04 18.77
CA ASN A 318 15.34 -7.74 19.77
C ASN A 318 16.57 -6.93 20.21
N PHE A 319 16.42 -5.61 20.37
CA PHE A 319 17.50 -4.69 20.78
C PHE A 319 18.73 -4.80 19.86
N GLY A 320 18.51 -4.83 18.54
CA GLY A 320 19.53 -5.01 17.51
C GLY A 320 20.17 -6.40 17.42
N ARG A 321 19.85 -7.35 18.31
CA ARG A 321 20.50 -8.69 18.35
C ARG A 321 20.05 -9.62 17.23
N THR A 322 18.83 -9.45 16.75
CA THR A 322 18.26 -10.14 15.58
C THR A 322 17.33 -9.18 14.86
N PRO A 323 17.22 -9.24 13.52
CA PRO A 323 16.23 -8.47 12.77
C PRO A 323 14.80 -8.67 13.33
N PRO A 324 13.94 -7.64 13.30
CA PRO A 324 12.51 -7.77 13.60
C PRO A 324 11.80 -8.43 12.41
N THR A 325 11.81 -9.78 12.32
CA THR A 325 11.09 -10.57 11.31
C THR A 325 9.76 -11.08 11.88
N PRO A 326 8.85 -11.65 11.05
CA PRO A 326 7.66 -12.32 11.55
C PRO A 326 7.95 -13.41 12.60
N GLU A 327 9.00 -14.20 12.39
CA GLU A 327 9.40 -15.29 13.28
C GLU A 327 9.99 -14.78 14.59
N THR A 328 10.80 -13.72 14.57
CA THR A 328 11.37 -13.16 15.81
C THR A 328 10.31 -12.45 16.62
N ALA A 329 9.40 -11.69 15.98
CA ALA A 329 8.23 -11.11 16.64
C ALA A 329 7.34 -12.20 17.28
N ARG A 330 7.08 -13.30 16.55
CA ARG A 330 6.34 -14.46 17.08
C ARG A 330 7.05 -15.13 18.26
N SER A 331 8.38 -15.23 18.24
CA SER A 331 9.17 -15.80 19.36
C SER A 331 9.05 -14.99 20.66
N LEU A 332 8.79 -13.69 20.55
CA LEU A 332 8.50 -12.77 21.66
C LEU A 332 7.02 -12.78 22.08
N GLY A 333 6.18 -13.59 21.43
CA GLY A 333 4.75 -13.76 21.71
C GLY A 333 3.81 -12.97 20.80
N CYS A 334 4.31 -12.30 19.75
CA CYS A 334 3.50 -11.44 18.89
C CYS A 334 3.33 -12.04 17.48
N ASP A 335 2.30 -12.86 17.26
CA ASP A 335 1.96 -13.42 15.94
C ASP A 335 1.18 -12.40 15.08
N VAL A 336 1.87 -11.31 14.71
CA VAL A 336 1.28 -10.18 13.96
C VAL A 336 0.69 -10.62 12.62
N VAL A 337 1.28 -11.64 11.99
CA VAL A 337 0.77 -12.24 10.73
C VAL A 337 -0.58 -12.93 10.97
N ALA A 338 -0.75 -13.67 12.07
CA ALA A 338 -2.05 -14.22 12.44
C ALA A 338 -3.08 -13.12 12.77
N TRP A 339 -2.67 -12.03 13.45
CA TRP A 339 -3.57 -10.93 13.79
C TRP A 339 -4.08 -10.19 12.54
N VAL A 340 -3.23 -9.98 11.54
CA VAL A 340 -3.61 -9.43 10.24
C VAL A 340 -4.55 -10.38 9.48
N ASN A 341 -4.22 -11.68 9.42
CA ASN A 341 -5.04 -12.67 8.72
C ASN A 341 -6.43 -12.87 9.36
N ARG A 342 -6.60 -12.56 10.66
CA ARG A 342 -7.89 -12.52 11.37
C ARG A 342 -8.63 -11.18 11.21
N GLY A 343 -8.08 -10.22 10.48
CA GLY A 343 -8.66 -8.89 10.28
C GLY A 343 -8.64 -8.01 11.54
N TRP A 344 -7.72 -8.25 12.47
CA TRP A 344 -7.62 -7.46 13.70
C TRP A 344 -6.80 -6.18 13.49
N VAL A 345 -5.66 -6.31 12.81
CA VAL A 345 -4.69 -5.23 12.59
C VAL A 345 -4.90 -4.60 11.22
N ASP A 346 -4.93 -3.27 11.18
CA ASP A 346 -5.25 -2.43 10.02
C ASP A 346 -3.99 -1.92 9.27
N PHE A 347 -2.83 -1.88 9.93
CA PHE A 347 -1.50 -1.75 9.33
C PHE A 347 -0.40 -2.16 10.33
N VAL A 348 0.80 -2.44 9.81
CA VAL A 348 1.99 -2.83 10.59
C VAL A 348 3.12 -1.82 10.40
N ALA A 349 3.86 -1.49 11.46
CA ALA A 349 5.10 -0.70 11.40
C ALA A 349 6.30 -1.55 11.86
N VAL A 350 7.34 -1.61 11.03
CA VAL A 350 8.54 -2.44 11.24
C VAL A 350 9.73 -1.53 11.52
N SER A 351 10.31 -1.60 12.73
CA SER A 351 11.44 -0.76 13.15
C SER A 351 12.36 -1.50 14.12
N GLU A 352 13.62 -1.09 14.21
CA GLU A 352 14.50 -1.49 15.32
C GLU A 352 14.23 -0.65 16.58
N PHE A 353 14.83 -1.00 17.71
CA PHE A 353 14.75 -0.27 18.98
C PHE A 353 15.85 0.80 19.07
N LEU A 354 15.45 2.08 19.10
CA LEU A 354 16.27 3.29 19.31
C LEU A 354 17.36 3.62 18.27
N LEU A 355 17.79 2.68 17.44
CA LEU A 355 18.84 2.90 16.43
C LEU A 355 18.35 2.61 15.01
N GLU A 356 18.81 3.41 14.05
CA GLU A 356 18.64 3.11 12.63
C GLU A 356 19.58 1.96 12.25
N ARG A 357 19.00 0.86 11.75
CA ARG A 357 19.70 -0.40 11.47
C ARG A 357 20.17 -0.50 10.02
N GLY A 358 19.46 0.13 9.10
CA GLY A 358 19.80 0.22 7.67
C GLY A 358 19.49 -1.03 6.84
N ASP A 359 18.88 -2.07 7.43
CA ASP A 359 18.61 -3.37 6.79
C ASP A 359 17.31 -4.02 7.31
N LEU A 360 16.30 -3.24 7.68
CA LEU A 360 15.03 -3.76 8.19
C LEU A 360 14.39 -4.77 7.20
N PRO A 361 13.86 -5.91 7.68
CA PRO A 361 13.47 -7.04 6.82
C PRO A 361 12.07 -6.85 6.20
N ILE A 362 11.85 -5.72 5.54
CA ILE A 362 10.54 -5.31 5.00
C ILE A 362 10.02 -6.36 4.01
N GLU A 363 10.87 -6.89 3.14
CA GLU A 363 10.54 -7.96 2.18
C GLU A 363 9.87 -9.18 2.86
N LEU A 364 10.40 -9.66 3.98
CA LEU A 364 9.84 -10.81 4.71
C LEU A 364 8.45 -10.51 5.29
N TRP A 365 8.23 -9.27 5.73
CA TRP A 365 6.91 -8.82 6.17
C TRP A 365 5.94 -8.68 4.99
N LYS A 366 6.35 -8.12 3.84
CA LYS A 366 5.52 -8.01 2.63
C LYS A 366 5.18 -9.37 2.01
N GLN A 367 6.09 -10.34 2.07
CA GLN A 367 5.83 -11.74 1.70
C GLN A 367 4.81 -12.41 2.64
N SER A 368 4.80 -12.04 3.92
CA SER A 368 3.91 -12.59 4.94
C SER A 368 2.57 -11.85 5.06
N ILE A 369 2.51 -10.60 4.62
CA ILE A 369 1.39 -9.66 4.81
C ILE A 369 1.15 -8.91 3.48
N THR A 370 0.09 -9.33 2.79
CA THR A 370 -0.35 -8.74 1.51
C THR A 370 -1.71 -8.04 1.60
N SER A 371 -2.39 -8.12 2.75
CA SER A 371 -3.76 -7.62 2.94
C SER A 371 -3.87 -6.26 3.63
N VAL A 372 -2.80 -5.76 4.25
CA VAL A 372 -2.72 -4.44 4.90
C VAL A 372 -1.33 -3.82 4.69
N PRO A 373 -1.18 -2.48 4.80
CA PRO A 373 0.12 -1.83 4.63
C PRO A 373 1.17 -2.22 5.68
N VAL A 374 2.43 -2.26 5.25
CA VAL A 374 3.62 -2.45 6.07
C VAL A 374 4.55 -1.23 5.90
N TYR A 375 4.76 -0.50 6.99
CA TYR A 375 5.56 0.74 7.02
C TYR A 375 6.98 0.50 7.52
N GLY A 376 7.97 1.09 6.84
CA GLY A 376 9.38 1.04 7.25
C GLY A 376 9.68 2.13 8.28
N GLY A 377 10.16 1.74 9.46
CA GLY A 377 10.32 2.64 10.60
C GLY A 377 11.75 3.08 10.86
N ILE A 378 12.00 4.38 10.78
CA ILE A 378 13.29 5.04 11.05
C ILE A 378 13.35 5.48 12.52
N GLU A 379 14.44 5.15 13.20
CA GLU A 379 14.79 5.65 14.55
C GLU A 379 15.90 6.70 14.45
N CYS A 380 16.01 7.60 15.43
CA CYS A 380 16.77 8.84 15.23
C CYS A 380 18.30 8.77 15.33
N THR A 381 18.91 7.70 15.86
CA THR A 381 20.37 7.63 16.07
C THR A 381 21.08 6.57 15.22
N LYS A 382 22.33 6.83 14.82
CA LYS A 382 23.16 5.85 14.10
C LYS A 382 23.84 4.85 15.05
N GLY A 383 23.35 3.61 15.05
CA GLY A 383 23.86 2.55 15.92
C GLY A 383 23.70 2.88 17.40
N SER A 384 24.56 2.32 18.26
CA SER A 384 24.53 2.57 19.72
C SER A 384 25.19 3.91 20.14
N GLY A 385 25.33 4.87 19.23
CA GLY A 385 25.95 6.17 19.48
C GLY A 385 24.91 7.30 19.46
N GLN A 386 24.97 8.23 20.40
CA GLN A 386 24.02 9.34 20.57
C GLN A 386 24.08 10.43 19.49
N LYS A 387 24.53 10.11 18.26
CA LYS A 387 24.50 11.04 17.13
C LYS A 387 23.19 10.87 16.37
N ASN A 388 22.37 11.91 16.39
CA ASN A 388 21.14 11.98 15.61
C ASN A 388 21.46 11.98 14.10
N LEU A 389 20.54 11.42 13.30
CA LEU A 389 20.57 11.43 11.84
C LEU A 389 20.54 12.87 11.28
N THR A 390 21.29 13.09 10.19
CA THR A 390 21.12 14.29 9.34
C THR A 390 19.95 14.11 8.35
N ALA A 391 19.54 15.19 7.68
CA ALA A 391 18.48 15.16 6.67
C ALA A 391 18.73 14.08 5.60
N ASP A 392 19.94 14.02 5.03
CA ASP A 392 20.28 13.06 3.97
C ASP A 392 20.37 11.62 4.47
N GLU A 393 20.65 11.44 5.76
CA GLU A 393 20.65 10.13 6.40
C GLU A 393 19.21 9.62 6.63
N TYR A 394 18.25 10.51 6.92
CA TYR A 394 16.81 10.20 6.87
C TYR A 394 16.34 9.93 5.43
N ARG A 395 16.75 10.74 4.43
CA ARG A 395 16.42 10.51 3.00
C ARG A 395 16.93 9.14 2.52
N ALA A 396 18.17 8.78 2.84
CA ALA A 396 18.76 7.51 2.45
C ALA A 396 18.09 6.30 3.15
N ALA A 397 17.76 6.41 4.44
CA ALA A 397 17.01 5.38 5.15
C ALA A 397 15.60 5.20 4.56
N ALA A 398 14.89 6.31 4.30
CA ALA A 398 13.58 6.28 3.66
C ALA A 398 13.61 5.65 2.26
N LYS A 399 14.53 6.09 1.38
CA LYS A 399 14.71 5.52 0.04
C LYS A 399 14.89 4.01 0.11
N LYS A 400 15.80 3.53 0.97
CA LYS A 400 16.06 2.09 1.12
C LYS A 400 14.85 1.30 1.63
N LEU A 401 14.06 1.86 2.53
CA LEU A 401 12.86 1.19 3.04
C LEU A 401 11.77 1.08 1.96
N LEU A 402 11.62 2.10 1.13
CA LEU A 402 10.72 2.07 -0.04
C LEU A 402 11.22 1.09 -1.12
N GLU A 403 12.53 1.10 -1.44
CA GLU A 403 13.19 0.09 -2.29
C GLU A 403 12.98 -1.35 -1.77
N SER A 404 12.87 -1.53 -0.45
CA SER A 404 12.58 -2.82 0.18
C SER A 404 11.08 -3.17 0.22
N GLY A 405 10.23 -2.42 -0.49
CA GLY A 405 8.79 -2.68 -0.64
C GLY A 405 7.87 -2.08 0.44
N ALA A 406 8.35 -1.15 1.27
CA ALA A 406 7.51 -0.51 2.29
C ALA A 406 6.40 0.36 1.67
N ASP A 407 5.19 0.32 2.24
CA ASP A 407 4.05 1.12 1.78
C ASP A 407 4.14 2.62 2.17
N GLY A 408 5.19 2.99 2.90
CA GLY A 408 5.49 4.33 3.39
C GLY A 408 6.50 4.30 4.55
N ILE A 409 6.73 5.46 5.17
CA ILE A 409 7.71 5.66 6.23
C ILE A 409 7.03 5.92 7.58
N TYR A 410 7.57 5.33 8.64
CA TYR A 410 7.23 5.59 10.02
C TYR A 410 8.42 6.26 10.72
N LEU A 411 8.19 7.31 11.50
CA LEU A 411 9.23 8.03 12.23
C LEU A 411 9.05 7.83 13.73
N PHE A 412 10.10 7.38 14.42
CA PHE A 412 10.18 7.38 15.88
C PHE A 412 11.41 8.17 16.35
N ASN A 413 11.27 8.89 17.46
CA ASN A 413 12.31 9.76 18.03
C ASN A 413 12.81 10.88 17.07
N PHE A 414 12.14 11.14 15.94
CA PHE A 414 12.31 12.40 15.22
C PHE A 414 11.71 13.50 16.10
N PHE A 415 12.45 13.98 17.09
CA PHE A 415 11.91 14.81 18.17
C PHE A 415 11.37 16.16 17.68
N THR A 416 10.56 16.83 18.50
CA THR A 416 10.31 18.29 18.45
C THR A 416 10.83 19.01 19.71
N SER A 417 11.38 18.27 20.67
CA SER A 417 11.87 18.74 21.96
C SER A 417 13.29 19.31 21.88
N ARG A 418 13.38 20.63 21.70
CA ARG A 418 14.63 21.40 21.59
C ARG A 418 15.21 21.79 22.96
N GLU A 419 15.41 20.81 23.84
CA GLU A 419 16.05 21.04 25.15
C GLU A 419 17.55 21.34 24.97
N GLY A 420 18.04 22.49 25.47
CA GLY A 420 19.47 22.83 25.43
C GLY A 420 19.79 24.32 25.18
N GLY A 421 18.81 25.09 24.70
CA GLY A 421 18.99 26.49 24.32
C GLY A 421 19.57 26.62 22.91
N VAL A 422 20.57 27.47 22.72
CA VAL A 422 21.30 27.59 21.43
C VAL A 422 22.07 26.33 21.05
N ASP A 423 22.28 25.42 22.01
CA ASP A 423 22.99 24.14 21.84
C ASP A 423 22.01 22.96 21.64
N ALA A 424 20.71 23.23 21.49
CA ALA A 424 19.69 22.20 21.29
C ALA A 424 19.78 21.59 19.88
N TYR A 425 19.41 20.32 19.75
CA TYR A 425 19.24 19.67 18.45
C TYR A 425 18.00 20.25 17.73
N GLU A 426 18.22 20.84 16.56
CA GLU A 426 17.16 21.15 15.60
C GLU A 426 16.96 19.93 14.67
N PRO A 427 15.77 19.31 14.64
CA PRO A 427 15.43 18.27 13.68
C PRO A 427 15.43 18.81 12.24
N PRO A 428 15.79 18.00 11.23
CA PRO A 428 15.74 18.39 9.82
C PRO A 428 14.29 18.36 9.30
N PHE A 429 13.42 19.23 9.81
CA PHE A 429 11.99 19.26 9.45
C PHE A 429 11.74 19.40 7.95
N ASP A 430 12.68 20.00 7.20
CA ASP A 430 12.65 20.08 5.75
C ASP A 430 12.45 18.70 5.09
N VAL A 431 13.07 17.67 5.67
CA VAL A 431 13.07 16.29 5.14
C VAL A 431 11.68 15.67 5.11
N LEU A 432 10.73 16.15 5.92
CA LEU A 432 9.39 15.56 6.01
C LEU A 432 8.63 15.62 4.68
N ARG A 433 9.02 16.50 3.74
CA ARG A 433 8.51 16.52 2.34
C ARG A 433 9.12 15.43 1.45
N ASP A 434 10.33 14.96 1.78
CA ASP A 434 11.18 14.13 0.91
C ASP A 434 11.03 12.63 1.19
N LEU A 435 10.63 12.23 2.41
CA LEU A 435 10.63 10.82 2.84
C LEU A 435 9.75 9.87 2.00
N VAL A 436 8.86 10.42 1.17
CA VAL A 436 7.87 9.69 0.37
C VAL A 436 7.58 10.34 -0.99
N THR A 437 8.35 11.37 -1.37
CA THR A 437 8.30 11.90 -2.72
C THR A 437 9.49 11.33 -3.50
N ALA A 438 9.27 10.95 -4.75
CA ALA A 438 10.34 10.80 -5.71
C ALA A 438 10.84 12.20 -6.10
N SER A 439 11.52 12.85 -5.15
CA SER A 439 12.35 14.07 -5.26
C SER A 439 12.08 15.01 -6.45
N SER A 440 10.98 15.77 -6.41
CA SER A 440 10.76 16.90 -7.31
C SER A 440 10.65 18.21 -6.51
N PRO A 441 11.75 18.95 -6.33
CA PRO A 441 11.78 20.19 -5.55
C PRO A 441 11.39 21.40 -6.40
N SER A 442 10.46 22.22 -5.90
CA SER A 442 10.10 23.52 -6.49
C SER A 442 10.59 24.68 -5.61
N LEU A 443 11.58 25.43 -6.07
CA LEU A 443 11.90 26.78 -5.58
C LEU A 443 12.36 27.65 -6.76
N ASP A 444 11.76 28.84 -6.87
CA ASP A 444 12.22 29.89 -7.78
C ASP A 444 13.52 30.53 -7.30
N ASN A 445 14.46 30.75 -8.23
CA ASN A 445 15.56 31.72 -8.15
C ASN A 445 16.50 31.67 -6.92
N GLN A 446 17.56 30.85 -6.99
CA GLN A 446 18.87 31.34 -7.46
C GLN A 446 19.94 30.22 -7.55
N ASP A 447 20.58 30.14 -8.73
CA ASP A 447 21.90 29.57 -9.04
C ASP A 447 22.49 28.43 -8.17
N SER A 448 22.24 27.15 -8.52
CA SER A 448 23.28 26.22 -9.01
C SER A 448 22.82 24.74 -9.16
N ASP A 449 23.14 24.18 -10.33
CA ASP A 449 23.12 22.79 -10.85
C ASP A 449 22.70 21.57 -9.98
N SER A 450 21.71 20.83 -10.52
CA SER A 450 21.48 19.36 -10.43
C SER A 450 21.11 18.72 -9.06
N GLU A 451 20.29 17.67 -8.98
CA GLU A 451 19.47 16.96 -9.98
C GLU A 451 18.17 16.46 -9.32
N SER A 452 17.12 16.20 -10.11
CA SER A 452 15.80 15.73 -9.65
C SER A 452 15.64 14.21 -9.78
N THR A 453 14.53 13.66 -9.26
CA THR A 453 13.81 12.45 -9.73
C THR A 453 14.55 11.31 -10.45
N GLY A 454 14.29 10.05 -10.06
CA GLY A 454 14.76 8.85 -10.78
C GLY A 454 14.05 8.53 -12.12
N LEU A 455 13.76 9.54 -12.93
CA LEU A 455 13.40 9.46 -14.36
C LEU A 455 14.02 10.68 -15.06
N ALA A 456 14.47 10.53 -16.31
CA ALA A 456 15.20 11.60 -17.02
C ALA A 456 14.37 12.86 -17.29
N ARG A 457 13.05 12.69 -17.52
CA ARG A 457 12.11 13.79 -17.83
C ARG A 457 10.93 13.78 -16.85
N PRO A 458 11.10 14.18 -15.57
CA PRO A 458 10.07 14.01 -14.55
C PRO A 458 8.81 14.86 -14.74
N ASN A 459 8.93 15.97 -15.46
CA ASN A 459 7.82 16.87 -15.77
C ASN A 459 7.06 16.43 -17.03
N VAL A 460 7.33 15.21 -17.54
CA VAL A 460 6.73 14.65 -18.76
C VAL A 460 6.19 13.26 -18.46
N GLU A 461 4.89 13.08 -18.68
CA GLU A 461 4.20 11.80 -18.60
C GLU A 461 3.45 11.57 -19.91
N PHE A 462 3.80 10.51 -20.62
CA PHE A 462 3.12 10.06 -21.82
C PHE A 462 2.01 9.05 -21.50
N LYS A 463 1.22 8.66 -22.51
CA LYS A 463 0.04 7.81 -22.32
C LYS A 463 0.12 6.56 -23.18
N ILE A 464 -0.32 5.44 -22.61
CA ILE A 464 -0.52 4.17 -23.30
C ILE A 464 -2.03 3.93 -23.43
N PHE A 465 -2.50 3.73 -24.66
CA PHE A 465 -3.91 3.59 -25.00
C PHE A 465 -4.45 2.20 -24.62
N GLN A 466 -5.57 2.10 -23.90
CA GLN A 466 -6.20 0.80 -23.64
C GLN A 466 -7.10 0.37 -24.80
N PHE A 467 -6.67 -0.64 -25.54
CA PHE A 467 -7.49 -1.28 -26.56
C PHE A 467 -8.65 -2.06 -25.90
N PRO A 468 -9.90 -1.88 -26.35
CA PRO A 468 -11.00 -2.77 -25.98
C PRO A 468 -10.68 -4.23 -26.32
N ALA A 469 -11.09 -5.19 -25.47
CA ALA A 469 -10.77 -6.61 -25.66
C ALA A 469 -11.38 -7.27 -26.93
N ASN A 470 -12.22 -6.54 -27.68
CA ASN A 470 -12.76 -6.93 -28.99
C ASN A 470 -12.13 -6.15 -30.17
N GLN A 471 -11.12 -5.31 -29.91
CA GLN A 471 -10.41 -4.44 -30.85
C GLN A 471 -8.90 -4.48 -30.57
N ILE A 472 -8.37 -5.67 -30.26
CA ILE A 472 -6.93 -5.91 -30.06
C ILE A 472 -6.23 -5.73 -31.41
N PRO A 473 -5.16 -4.91 -31.52
CA PRO A 473 -4.48 -4.69 -32.78
C PRO A 473 -3.76 -5.98 -33.22
N ARG A 474 -3.83 -6.27 -34.52
CA ARG A 474 -3.08 -7.38 -35.12
C ARG A 474 -1.65 -6.95 -35.40
N ILE A 475 -0.71 -7.89 -35.25
CA ILE A 475 0.67 -7.70 -35.69
C ILE A 475 0.77 -8.19 -37.14
N ASP A 476 0.33 -7.37 -38.10
CA ASP A 476 0.47 -7.67 -39.54
C ASP A 476 1.11 -6.55 -40.39
N GLY A 477 1.59 -5.48 -39.74
CA GLY A 477 2.33 -4.38 -40.34
C GLY A 477 1.41 -3.31 -40.92
N ASN A 478 0.20 -3.15 -40.40
CA ASN A 478 -0.86 -2.38 -41.04
C ASN A 478 -1.68 -1.57 -40.02
N ALA A 479 -1.30 -0.30 -39.87
CA ALA A 479 -1.85 0.68 -38.92
C ALA A 479 -3.38 0.94 -38.95
N ASP A 480 -4.16 0.27 -39.79
CA ASP A 480 -5.63 0.40 -39.84
C ASP A 480 -6.29 0.10 -38.47
N ASP A 481 -5.78 -0.89 -37.72
CA ASP A 481 -6.29 -1.24 -36.39
C ASP A 481 -6.01 -0.12 -35.35
N TRP A 482 -5.01 0.73 -35.60
CA TRP A 482 -4.64 1.87 -34.76
C TRP A 482 -5.41 3.15 -35.07
N SER A 483 -6.30 3.14 -36.07
CA SER A 483 -7.14 4.29 -36.44
C SER A 483 -8.08 4.76 -35.33
N ILE A 484 -8.31 3.94 -34.30
CA ILE A 484 -9.08 4.30 -33.09
C ILE A 484 -8.24 5.04 -32.03
N VAL A 485 -6.91 5.09 -32.18
CA VAL A 485 -5.97 5.67 -31.20
C VAL A 485 -5.74 7.16 -31.52
N PRO A 486 -6.21 8.11 -30.68
CA PRO A 486 -6.09 9.54 -30.96
C PRO A 486 -4.63 10.00 -31.08
N ASP A 487 -4.38 11.02 -31.88
CA ASP A 487 -3.01 11.54 -32.10
C ASP A 487 -2.40 12.20 -30.85
N SER A 488 -3.20 12.46 -29.81
CA SER A 488 -2.72 12.83 -28.46
C SER A 488 -2.05 11.67 -27.68
N TYR A 489 -2.00 10.47 -28.26
CA TYR A 489 -1.19 9.33 -27.83
C TYR A 489 0.02 9.09 -28.74
N ALA A 490 0.21 9.88 -29.80
CA ALA A 490 1.40 9.83 -30.63
C ALA A 490 2.56 10.58 -29.95
N VAL A 491 3.75 9.99 -29.98
CA VAL A 491 5.00 10.59 -29.55
C VAL A 491 5.89 10.68 -30.79
N GLY A 492 6.04 11.89 -31.32
CA GLY A 492 6.70 12.13 -32.59
C GLY A 492 8.19 12.49 -32.46
N THR A 493 8.82 12.73 -33.62
CA THR A 493 10.21 13.22 -33.75
C THR A 493 10.49 14.42 -32.87
N ASP A 494 9.50 15.30 -32.65
CA ASP A 494 9.59 16.53 -31.85
C ASP A 494 9.93 16.26 -30.36
N GLN A 495 9.55 15.10 -29.83
CA GLN A 495 9.77 14.77 -28.42
C GLN A 495 11.15 14.20 -28.12
N LEU A 496 11.95 13.87 -29.13
CA LEU A 496 13.29 13.27 -28.99
C LEU A 496 14.39 14.32 -28.75
N GLN A 497 15.63 13.89 -28.56
CA GLN A 497 16.83 14.72 -28.61
C GLN A 497 18.05 13.89 -29.06
N GLU A 498 18.99 14.51 -29.77
CA GLU A 498 20.32 13.94 -30.09
C GLU A 498 21.30 14.14 -28.92
N THR A 499 22.00 13.09 -28.50
CA THR A 499 22.81 13.11 -27.26
C THR A 499 24.20 12.46 -27.35
N VAL A 500 24.70 12.15 -28.54
CA VAL A 500 25.99 11.48 -28.78
C VAL A 500 26.92 12.27 -29.70
N ILE A 501 26.46 12.65 -30.90
CA ILE A 501 27.34 13.20 -31.94
C ILE A 501 27.48 14.74 -31.86
N GLY A 502 26.61 15.41 -31.09
CA GLY A 502 26.74 16.82 -30.74
C GLY A 502 26.30 17.78 -31.85
N ILE A 503 25.43 17.34 -32.76
CA ILE A 503 24.87 18.21 -33.82
C ILE A 503 23.87 19.24 -33.29
N ASN A 504 23.42 19.05 -32.04
CA ASN A 504 22.32 19.75 -31.37
C ASN A 504 20.99 19.54 -32.10
N ASP A 505 19.97 20.31 -31.73
CA ASP A 505 18.62 20.21 -32.27
C ASP A 505 18.49 20.79 -33.70
N LYS A 506 19.13 20.12 -34.66
CA LYS A 506 19.09 20.43 -36.09
C LYS A 506 18.36 19.33 -36.85
N ARG A 507 17.18 18.92 -36.34
CA ARG A 507 16.29 17.98 -37.01
C ARG A 507 15.90 18.52 -38.39
N ASP A 508 16.13 17.73 -39.43
CA ASP A 508 15.49 17.89 -40.73
C ASP A 508 14.52 16.71 -40.90
N PRO A 509 13.19 16.92 -40.87
CA PRO A 509 12.20 15.88 -41.13
C PRO A 509 12.21 15.33 -42.56
N ALA A 510 13.04 15.88 -43.46
CA ALA A 510 13.36 15.27 -44.75
C ALA A 510 14.56 14.30 -44.70
N ASN A 511 15.27 14.22 -43.56
CA ASN A 511 16.18 13.12 -43.22
C ASN A 511 15.33 12.01 -42.58
N LEU A 512 14.99 12.19 -41.29
CA LEU A 512 14.25 11.22 -40.46
C LEU A 512 13.02 11.88 -39.82
N ASP A 513 11.84 11.27 -39.97
CA ASP A 513 10.62 11.62 -39.26
C ASP A 513 9.86 10.37 -38.76
N VAL A 514 9.48 10.37 -37.48
CA VAL A 514 8.92 9.21 -36.76
C VAL A 514 7.66 9.58 -35.97
N SER A 515 6.80 8.58 -35.78
CA SER A 515 5.62 8.62 -34.92
C SER A 515 5.46 7.29 -34.20
N VAL A 516 5.41 7.33 -32.87
CA VAL A 516 5.21 6.15 -32.02
C VAL A 516 3.87 6.25 -31.30
N LYS A 517 3.03 5.23 -31.44
CA LYS A 517 1.83 5.03 -30.60
C LYS A 517 2.00 3.76 -29.78
N VAL A 518 1.73 3.83 -28.48
CA VAL A 518 1.81 2.68 -27.56
C VAL A 518 0.42 2.36 -27.01
N GLY A 519 0.08 1.08 -26.97
CA GLY A 519 -1.20 0.59 -26.47
C GLY A 519 -1.07 -0.65 -25.59
N TRP A 520 -2.14 -1.03 -24.90
CA TRP A 520 -2.17 -2.19 -24.00
C TRP A 520 -3.55 -2.85 -23.96
N VAL A 521 -3.61 -4.12 -23.54
CA VAL A 521 -4.86 -4.88 -23.38
C VAL A 521 -4.91 -5.47 -21.98
N LYS A 522 -5.98 -5.14 -21.24
CA LYS A 522 -6.16 -5.59 -19.85
C LYS A 522 -6.35 -7.10 -19.76
N GLY A 523 -5.49 -7.73 -18.96
CA GLY A 523 -5.46 -9.18 -18.80
C GLY A 523 -4.66 -9.94 -19.86
N GLN A 524 -3.80 -9.25 -20.62
CA GLN A 524 -2.84 -9.89 -21.55
C GLN A 524 -1.37 -9.56 -21.27
N ASN A 525 -1.07 -8.62 -20.35
CA ASN A 525 0.29 -8.17 -20.01
C ASN A 525 1.17 -7.75 -21.23
N HIS A 526 0.56 -7.42 -22.37
CA HIS A 526 1.28 -6.97 -23.55
C HIS A 526 1.20 -5.45 -23.73
N LEU A 527 2.36 -4.85 -23.99
CA LEU A 527 2.50 -3.52 -24.56
C LEU A 527 2.61 -3.65 -26.07
N TYR A 528 1.63 -3.11 -26.78
CA TYR A 528 1.59 -3.03 -28.24
C TYR A 528 2.21 -1.71 -28.69
N PHE A 529 2.88 -1.73 -29.84
CA PHE A 529 3.54 -0.58 -30.43
C PHE A 529 3.23 -0.50 -31.92
N LEU A 530 2.94 0.72 -32.38
CA LEU A 530 3.01 1.14 -33.77
C LEU A 530 4.16 2.14 -33.89
N TYR A 531 5.16 1.78 -34.69
CA TYR A 531 6.27 2.64 -35.11
C TYR A 531 6.10 2.95 -36.60
N GLU A 532 5.81 4.20 -36.93
CA GLU A 532 5.81 4.70 -38.31
C GLU A 532 6.98 5.64 -38.51
N ALA A 533 7.79 5.42 -39.55
CA ALA A 533 8.98 6.20 -39.81
C ALA A 533 9.16 6.45 -41.31
N SER A 534 9.64 7.63 -41.67
CA SER A 534 10.07 7.99 -43.03
C SER A 534 11.53 8.43 -42.97
N ASP A 535 12.34 7.92 -43.90
CA ASP A 535 13.79 8.10 -43.92
C ASP A 535 14.30 8.41 -45.34
N ASN A 536 15.41 9.14 -45.44
CA ASN A 536 16.15 9.39 -46.67
C ASN A 536 17.13 8.26 -47.05
N TYR A 537 17.56 7.42 -46.11
CA TYR A 537 18.46 6.30 -46.37
C TYR A 537 18.27 5.18 -45.35
N TRP A 538 17.76 4.02 -45.78
CA TRP A 538 17.59 2.88 -44.89
C TRP A 538 18.81 1.91 -44.94
N ASP A 539 19.54 1.74 -43.84
CA ASP A 539 20.52 0.67 -43.63
C ASP A 539 19.95 -0.54 -42.88
N PHE A 540 20.09 -1.72 -43.50
CA PHE A 540 19.74 -3.00 -42.90
C PHE A 540 20.50 -4.18 -43.53
N SER A 541 21.59 -3.93 -44.27
CA SER A 541 22.26 -4.96 -45.07
C SER A 541 23.16 -5.88 -44.23
N ARG A 542 23.70 -5.36 -43.13
CA ARG A 542 24.85 -5.92 -42.42
C ARG A 542 24.47 -7.02 -41.43
N GLU A 543 25.42 -7.91 -41.13
CA GLU A 543 25.26 -8.98 -40.14
C GLU A 543 25.56 -8.53 -38.69
N ASP A 544 26.11 -7.32 -38.51
CA ASP A 544 26.45 -6.73 -37.20
C ASP A 544 25.44 -5.66 -36.76
N LEU A 545 25.76 -4.88 -35.72
CA LEU A 545 24.87 -3.88 -35.13
C LEU A 545 24.75 -2.57 -35.92
N HIS A 546 25.45 -2.42 -37.05
CA HIS A 546 25.31 -1.26 -37.92
C HIS A 546 24.11 -1.50 -38.85
N ASN A 547 22.96 -0.98 -38.47
CA ASN A 547 21.69 -0.92 -39.20
C ASN A 547 20.86 0.21 -38.55
N ASP A 548 19.79 0.66 -39.20
CA ASP A 548 18.79 1.46 -38.51
C ASP A 548 18.08 0.62 -37.45
N ILE A 549 18.02 1.18 -36.23
CA ILE A 549 17.54 0.47 -35.05
C ILE A 549 16.61 1.39 -34.26
N PHE A 550 15.40 0.88 -34.01
CA PHE A 550 14.50 1.37 -32.97
C PHE A 550 14.82 0.64 -31.66
N GLU A 551 15.62 1.26 -30.80
CA GLU A 551 15.98 0.71 -29.49
C GLU A 551 14.88 1.06 -28.47
N VAL A 552 14.27 0.08 -27.81
CA VAL A 552 13.20 0.28 -26.82
C VAL A 552 13.62 -0.29 -25.47
N VAL A 553 13.46 0.48 -24.39
CA VAL A 553 13.78 0.08 -23.02
C VAL A 553 12.58 0.26 -22.11
N VAL A 554 12.21 -0.80 -21.38
CA VAL A 554 11.03 -0.84 -20.51
C VAL A 554 11.39 -1.34 -19.10
N ASP A 555 10.81 -0.67 -18.09
CA ASP A 555 10.90 -0.96 -16.65
C ASP A 555 9.47 -0.98 -16.10
N GLY A 556 8.97 -2.18 -15.78
CA GLY A 556 7.54 -2.43 -15.58
C GLY A 556 6.99 -2.00 -14.22
N ASP A 557 7.79 -2.14 -13.17
CA ASP A 557 7.45 -1.76 -11.79
C ASP A 557 8.05 -0.41 -11.36
N MET A 558 8.81 0.24 -12.27
CA MET A 558 9.64 1.43 -12.01
C MET A 558 10.75 1.19 -10.99
N SER A 559 11.38 -0.01 -11.05
CA SER A 559 12.54 -0.39 -10.23
C SER A 559 13.72 0.57 -10.37
N GLY A 560 13.95 1.09 -11.58
CA GLY A 560 15.05 1.99 -11.91
C GLY A 560 16.45 1.38 -11.79
N GLY A 561 17.47 2.22 -11.98
CA GLY A 561 18.88 1.86 -11.80
C GLY A 561 19.55 1.18 -13.02
N PRO A 562 20.87 0.95 -12.96
CA PRO A 562 21.62 0.37 -14.07
C PRO A 562 21.09 -1.02 -14.45
N LEU A 563 20.68 -1.25 -15.70
CA LEU A 563 20.18 -2.53 -16.19
C LEU A 563 21.25 -3.39 -16.90
N ILE A 564 22.40 -2.82 -17.29
CA ILE A 564 23.47 -3.56 -18.01
C ILE A 564 24.72 -3.85 -17.15
N ARG A 565 25.41 -4.97 -17.43
CA ARG A 565 26.61 -5.38 -16.68
C ARG A 565 27.78 -4.38 -16.74
N GLN A 566 27.78 -3.47 -17.73
CA GLN A 566 28.81 -2.44 -17.89
C GLN A 566 28.66 -1.34 -16.85
N MET A 567 27.43 -1.01 -16.47
CA MET A 567 27.07 0.06 -15.52
C MET A 567 26.82 -0.45 -14.09
N HIS A 568 26.83 -1.78 -13.89
CA HIS A 568 26.61 -2.49 -12.62
C HIS A 568 27.17 -1.75 -11.38
N PRO A 569 26.36 -1.41 -10.35
CA PRO A 569 26.78 -0.53 -9.23
C PRO A 569 28.03 -1.02 -8.47
N ASN A 570 28.14 -2.32 -8.22
CA ASN A 570 29.38 -2.90 -7.71
C ASN A 570 30.44 -2.97 -8.82
N LYS A 571 31.41 -2.06 -8.79
CA LYS A 571 32.53 -1.96 -9.75
C LYS A 571 33.39 -3.23 -9.88
N LYS A 572 33.31 -4.19 -8.95
CA LYS A 572 34.00 -5.50 -9.08
C LYS A 572 33.27 -6.48 -10.01
N LEU A 573 31.97 -6.27 -10.23
CA LEU A 573 31.11 -7.07 -11.09
C LEU A 573 30.89 -6.41 -12.46
N GLN A 574 31.35 -5.16 -12.63
CA GLN A 574 31.40 -4.51 -13.94
C GLN A 574 32.32 -5.29 -14.89
N ASN A 575 31.78 -5.66 -16.05
CA ASN A 575 32.43 -6.49 -17.07
C ASN A 575 32.80 -7.93 -16.67
N ASP A 576 32.38 -8.42 -15.49
CA ASP A 576 32.30 -9.86 -15.26
C ASP A 576 31.19 -10.45 -16.16
N MET A 577 31.47 -11.58 -16.81
CA MET A 577 30.51 -12.28 -17.66
C MET A 577 29.47 -13.06 -16.83
N ALA A 578 29.76 -13.41 -15.58
CA ALA A 578 28.76 -13.96 -14.66
C ALA A 578 27.64 -12.94 -14.36
N SER A 579 27.99 -11.64 -14.32
CA SER A 579 27.03 -10.53 -14.21
C SER A 579 26.11 -10.42 -15.42
N HIS A 580 26.47 -10.96 -16.58
CA HIS A 580 25.53 -11.00 -17.72
C HIS A 580 24.30 -11.84 -17.34
N LEU A 581 24.50 -13.09 -16.92
CA LEU A 581 23.43 -14.06 -16.63
C LEU A 581 22.60 -13.79 -15.36
N SER A 582 23.02 -12.83 -14.53
CA SER A 582 22.42 -12.56 -13.21
C SER A 582 21.85 -11.14 -13.05
N TYR A 583 22.16 -10.23 -13.99
CA TYR A 583 21.85 -8.80 -13.85
C TYR A 583 21.43 -8.14 -15.17
N HIS A 584 22.06 -8.51 -16.29
CA HIS A 584 21.96 -7.77 -17.54
C HIS A 584 20.58 -7.91 -18.20
N GLY A 585 19.80 -6.83 -18.19
CA GLY A 585 18.43 -6.76 -18.68
C GLY A 585 17.40 -7.42 -17.76
N VAL A 586 17.75 -7.73 -16.51
CA VAL A 586 16.97 -8.67 -15.69
C VAL A 586 15.78 -8.03 -14.95
N HIS A 587 15.85 -6.75 -14.55
CA HIS A 587 14.72 -6.01 -13.95
C HIS A 587 14.04 -5.08 -14.97
N ALA A 588 14.82 -4.39 -15.82
CA ALA A 588 14.36 -3.64 -16.97
C ALA A 588 14.90 -4.26 -18.28
N GLN A 589 14.11 -4.29 -19.35
CA GLN A 589 14.44 -4.98 -20.60
C GLN A 589 14.73 -4.01 -21.75
N ASN A 590 15.84 -4.24 -22.46
CA ASN A 590 16.25 -3.49 -23.65
C ASN A 590 16.11 -4.37 -24.91
N TYR A 591 15.46 -3.82 -25.94
CA TYR A 591 15.24 -4.42 -27.25
C TYR A 591 15.79 -3.50 -28.34
N HIS A 592 16.91 -3.86 -28.98
CA HIS A 592 17.33 -3.25 -30.24
C HIS A 592 16.52 -3.87 -31.38
N ILE A 593 15.53 -3.16 -31.93
CA ILE A 593 14.66 -3.65 -33.01
C ILE A 593 15.19 -3.16 -34.36
N PHE A 594 15.52 -4.07 -35.28
CA PHE A 594 16.05 -3.69 -36.60
C PHE A 594 14.92 -3.21 -37.52
N THR A 595 15.12 -2.11 -38.23
CA THR A 595 14.08 -1.46 -39.05
C THR A 595 14.50 -1.35 -40.52
N PRO A 596 14.13 -2.30 -41.41
CA PRO A 596 13.47 -3.59 -41.18
C PRO A 596 14.45 -4.73 -40.95
N ALA A 597 14.04 -5.72 -40.16
CA ALA A 597 14.79 -6.96 -39.98
C ALA A 597 14.72 -7.87 -41.22
N LYS A 598 15.68 -7.72 -42.13
CA LYS A 598 15.84 -8.59 -43.30
C LYS A 598 16.91 -9.66 -43.04
N ASP A 599 16.58 -10.92 -43.33
CA ASP A 599 17.46 -12.09 -43.24
C ASP A 599 18.12 -12.30 -41.84
N LYS A 600 17.55 -11.68 -40.79
CA LYS A 600 18.00 -11.71 -39.38
C LYS A 600 16.80 -11.70 -38.43
N ASP A 601 17.03 -11.97 -37.14
CA ASP A 601 15.98 -11.88 -36.11
C ASP A 601 15.41 -10.45 -36.00
N TRP A 602 14.13 -10.30 -35.65
CA TRP A 602 13.48 -8.99 -35.60
C TRP A 602 14.10 -8.00 -34.60
N ALA A 603 14.65 -8.52 -33.49
CA ALA A 603 15.35 -7.75 -32.48
C ALA A 603 16.55 -8.50 -31.88
N MET A 604 17.53 -7.75 -31.39
CA MET A 604 18.47 -8.19 -30.36
C MET A 604 17.95 -7.74 -28.98
N VAL A 605 17.72 -8.68 -28.08
CA VAL A 605 17.52 -8.36 -26.65
C VAL A 605 18.88 -8.04 -26.06
N TRP A 606 19.10 -6.81 -25.56
CA TRP A 606 20.34 -6.46 -24.87
C TRP A 606 20.28 -6.92 -23.41
N GLY A 607 20.29 -8.24 -23.24
CA GLY A 607 20.05 -8.89 -21.96
C GLY A 607 20.40 -10.37 -21.98
N SER A 608 20.28 -11.01 -20.83
CA SER A 608 20.58 -12.42 -20.59
C SER A 608 19.49 -13.40 -21.09
N GLN A 609 18.36 -12.86 -21.54
CA GLN A 609 17.09 -13.56 -21.69
C GLN A 609 16.54 -13.47 -23.14
N PRO A 610 17.25 -13.96 -24.17
CA PRO A 610 16.84 -13.82 -25.58
C PRO A 610 15.53 -14.55 -25.94
N TRP A 611 14.85 -15.18 -24.98
CA TRP A 611 13.52 -15.75 -25.11
C TRP A 611 12.38 -14.72 -24.99
N ILE A 612 12.62 -13.51 -24.45
CA ILE A 612 11.54 -12.49 -24.29
C ILE A 612 11.06 -11.90 -25.61
N LYS A 613 11.86 -11.99 -26.68
CA LYS A 613 11.50 -11.53 -28.04
C LYS A 613 10.72 -12.57 -28.87
N GLU A 614 10.46 -13.75 -28.30
CA GLU A 614 9.78 -14.85 -28.97
C GLU A 614 8.33 -14.99 -28.49
N LEU A 615 7.48 -15.64 -29.27
CA LEU A 615 6.13 -16.00 -28.83
C LEU A 615 6.19 -16.97 -27.63
N PRO A 616 5.36 -16.76 -26.57
CA PRO A 616 4.18 -15.88 -26.54
C PRO A 616 4.46 -14.44 -26.08
N TYR A 617 5.70 -14.09 -25.74
CA TYR A 617 6.02 -12.85 -25.03
C TYR A 617 6.16 -11.63 -25.94
N ALA A 618 6.56 -11.83 -27.19
CA ALA A 618 6.63 -10.79 -28.20
C ALA A 618 6.41 -11.34 -29.62
N ASN A 619 6.10 -10.43 -30.55
CA ASN A 619 6.03 -10.68 -31.99
C ASN A 619 6.08 -9.35 -32.76
N ALA A 620 6.59 -9.36 -33.99
CA ALA A 620 6.70 -8.16 -34.84
C ALA A 620 6.31 -8.42 -36.31
N ALA A 621 5.87 -7.38 -37.02
CA ALA A 621 5.57 -7.37 -38.44
C ALA A 621 5.90 -6.01 -39.08
N TYR A 622 6.35 -6.04 -40.34
CA TYR A 622 6.86 -4.87 -41.06
C TYR A 622 6.16 -4.69 -42.41
N LYS A 623 5.97 -3.44 -42.82
CA LYS A 623 5.46 -3.05 -44.14
C LYS A 623 6.18 -1.78 -44.61
N TYR A 624 6.92 -1.88 -45.71
CA TYR A 624 7.78 -0.82 -46.21
C TYR A 624 7.87 -0.82 -47.74
N ASN A 625 8.37 0.26 -48.34
CA ASN A 625 8.35 0.48 -49.80
C ASN A 625 9.72 0.71 -50.47
N PHE A 626 10.82 0.54 -49.73
CA PHE A 626 12.20 0.82 -50.15
C PHE A 626 13.08 -0.45 -50.20
N LYS A 627 14.31 -0.29 -50.69
CA LYS A 627 15.43 -1.22 -50.50
C LYS A 627 16.51 -0.54 -49.64
N HIS A 628 17.54 -1.31 -49.27
CA HIS A 628 18.71 -0.76 -48.59
C HIS A 628 19.35 0.35 -49.42
N GLY A 629 19.67 1.48 -48.78
CA GLY A 629 20.21 2.67 -49.40
C GLY A 629 19.23 3.44 -50.32
N GLU A 630 17.93 3.18 -50.21
CA GLU A 630 16.86 3.96 -50.84
C GLU A 630 16.02 4.66 -49.76
N SER A 631 15.49 5.85 -50.06
CA SER A 631 14.54 6.54 -49.18
C SER A 631 13.15 5.89 -49.20
N GLY A 632 12.39 6.04 -48.13
CA GLY A 632 11.01 5.55 -48.07
C GLY A 632 10.41 5.52 -46.66
N ARG A 633 9.24 4.89 -46.54
CA ARG A 633 8.47 4.78 -45.30
C ARG A 633 8.38 3.33 -44.82
N LEU A 634 8.58 3.15 -43.53
CA LEU A 634 8.41 1.91 -42.79
C LEU A 634 7.24 2.03 -41.82
N VAL A 635 6.44 0.98 -41.75
CA VAL A 635 5.47 0.72 -40.67
C VAL A 635 5.92 -0.58 -40.00
N LEU A 636 6.14 -0.51 -38.70
CA LEU A 636 6.44 -1.63 -37.82
C LEU A 636 5.35 -1.72 -36.76
N GLU A 637 4.74 -2.89 -36.63
CA GLU A 637 3.89 -3.24 -35.50
C GLU A 637 4.58 -4.33 -34.69
N PHE A 638 4.54 -4.22 -33.37
CA PHE A 638 4.97 -5.30 -32.49
C PHE A 638 4.23 -5.26 -31.15
N PHE A 639 4.38 -6.33 -30.37
CA PHE A 639 4.14 -6.26 -28.94
C PHE A 639 5.32 -6.86 -28.17
N ILE A 640 5.48 -6.43 -26.92
CA ILE A 640 6.37 -7.03 -25.92
C ILE A 640 5.62 -7.23 -24.60
N THR A 641 6.09 -8.20 -23.82
CA THR A 641 5.68 -8.39 -22.42
C THR A 641 6.76 -7.78 -21.52
N PRO A 642 6.44 -6.79 -20.68
CA PRO A 642 7.36 -6.30 -19.64
C PRO A 642 7.38 -7.26 -18.45
N PHE A 643 8.53 -7.32 -17.79
CA PHE A 643 8.79 -8.20 -16.66
C PHE A 643 9.47 -7.44 -15.53
N ASP A 644 8.98 -7.61 -14.30
CA ASP A 644 9.65 -7.14 -13.09
C ASP A 644 10.91 -8.00 -12.80
N TYR A 645 10.95 -9.22 -13.36
CA TYR A 645 12.12 -10.10 -13.32
C TYR A 645 12.17 -11.04 -14.54
N ALA A 646 13.15 -10.88 -15.43
CA ALA A 646 13.35 -11.70 -16.63
C ALA A 646 14.75 -12.37 -16.68
N PRO A 647 14.96 -13.52 -16.00
CA PRO A 647 16.24 -14.23 -16.00
C PRO A 647 16.41 -15.13 -17.25
N PRO A 648 17.59 -15.75 -17.46
CA PRO A 648 17.82 -16.71 -18.55
C PRO A 648 16.91 -17.96 -18.55
N ALA A 649 16.18 -18.22 -17.46
CA ALA A 649 15.29 -19.36 -17.28
C ALA A 649 13.82 -18.88 -17.21
N PRO A 650 13.00 -19.04 -18.27
CA PRO A 650 11.64 -18.46 -18.34
C PRO A 650 10.72 -18.87 -17.18
N SER A 651 10.88 -20.09 -16.65
CA SER A 651 10.09 -20.60 -15.52
C SER A 651 10.38 -19.92 -14.18
N ARG A 652 11.25 -18.92 -14.15
CA ARG A 652 11.53 -18.04 -13.00
C ARG A 652 11.14 -16.58 -13.27
N ALA A 653 10.57 -16.27 -14.44
CA ALA A 653 10.22 -14.91 -14.79
C ALA A 653 8.96 -14.43 -14.04
N VAL A 654 8.87 -13.11 -13.85
CA VAL A 654 7.71 -12.41 -13.26
C VAL A 654 7.28 -11.35 -14.26
N GLU A 655 6.13 -11.57 -14.90
CA GLU A 655 5.49 -10.57 -15.77
C GLU A 655 4.95 -9.41 -14.93
N THR A 656 5.09 -8.19 -15.43
CA THR A 656 4.53 -6.99 -14.80
C THR A 656 2.99 -7.02 -14.83
N SER A 657 2.34 -6.69 -13.71
CA SER A 657 0.87 -6.53 -13.68
C SER A 657 0.46 -5.22 -14.37
N LEU A 658 -0.01 -5.31 -15.62
CA LEU A 658 -0.51 -4.15 -16.36
C LEU A 658 -1.95 -3.83 -15.94
N GLU A 659 -2.14 -2.72 -15.22
CA GLU A 659 -3.44 -2.28 -14.69
C GLU A 659 -3.77 -0.81 -15.02
N GLU A 660 -5.06 -0.46 -14.94
CA GLU A 660 -5.55 0.87 -15.31
C GLU A 660 -5.01 1.95 -14.37
N ASN A 661 -4.36 2.96 -14.94
CA ASN A 661 -3.65 4.08 -14.32
C ASN A 661 -2.27 3.77 -13.72
N ASN A 662 -1.72 2.56 -13.90
CA ASN A 662 -0.31 2.28 -13.59
C ASN A 662 0.62 3.19 -14.41
N VAL A 663 1.81 3.48 -13.88
CA VAL A 663 2.88 4.20 -14.59
C VAL A 663 4.08 3.26 -14.69
N ILE A 664 4.65 3.16 -15.88
CA ILE A 664 5.85 2.37 -16.17
C ILE A 664 6.98 3.28 -16.67
N GLY A 665 8.22 2.83 -16.53
CA GLY A 665 9.37 3.43 -17.19
C GLY A 665 9.43 2.93 -18.63
N LEU A 666 9.39 3.84 -19.60
CA LEU A 666 9.52 3.51 -21.01
C LEU A 666 10.28 4.64 -21.73
N SER A 667 11.27 4.26 -22.54
CA SER A 667 12.00 5.17 -23.43
C SER A 667 12.46 4.41 -24.67
N TRP A 668 12.86 5.16 -25.69
CA TRP A 668 13.45 4.60 -26.90
C TRP A 668 14.49 5.55 -27.51
N ALA A 669 15.34 5.00 -28.38
CA ALA A 669 16.22 5.71 -29.29
C ALA A 669 15.98 5.24 -30.73
N ILE A 670 16.30 6.12 -31.69
CA ILE A 670 16.54 5.76 -33.08
C ILE A 670 18.02 5.97 -33.36
N LEU A 671 18.66 4.90 -33.84
CA LEU A 671 20.00 4.92 -34.42
C LEU A 671 19.80 4.96 -35.94
N ASP A 672 20.41 5.97 -36.56
CA ASP A 672 20.19 6.42 -37.95
C ASP A 672 21.53 6.29 -38.70
N TYR A 673 21.57 5.58 -39.84
CA TYR A 673 22.81 5.21 -40.54
C TYR A 673 22.77 5.50 -42.06
N ASP A 674 23.09 6.74 -42.46
CA ASP A 674 23.17 7.18 -43.88
C ASP A 674 24.21 6.47 -44.81
N ASP A 675 25.06 5.55 -44.31
CA ASP A 675 26.14 4.91 -45.11
C ASP A 675 26.64 3.57 -44.52
N GLU A 676 26.44 2.47 -45.25
CA GLU A 676 26.94 1.11 -44.95
C GLU A 676 28.45 1.04 -44.61
N GLN A 677 29.26 1.99 -45.12
CA GLN A 677 30.70 2.07 -44.87
C GLN A 677 31.08 2.96 -43.67
N ALA A 678 30.11 3.62 -43.04
CA ALA A 678 30.32 4.44 -41.85
C ALA A 678 30.81 3.61 -40.65
N LYS A 679 31.37 4.31 -39.66
CA LYS A 679 31.91 3.71 -38.42
C LYS A 679 31.04 3.99 -37.19
N THR A 680 29.97 4.76 -37.38
CA THR A 680 29.02 5.24 -36.37
C THR A 680 27.78 5.73 -37.10
N TYR A 681 26.65 5.75 -36.41
CA TYR A 681 25.40 6.37 -36.87
C TYR A 681 25.57 7.89 -37.10
N THR A 682 24.73 8.42 -37.98
CA THR A 682 24.49 9.85 -38.25
C THR A 682 23.48 10.49 -37.28
N GLY A 683 22.79 9.70 -36.45
CA GLY A 683 21.98 10.20 -35.33
C GLY A 683 21.79 9.20 -34.18
N PHE A 684 21.62 9.70 -32.95
CA PHE A 684 21.14 8.94 -31.78
C PHE A 684 19.99 9.71 -31.12
N TRP A 685 18.79 9.61 -31.69
CA TRP A 685 17.62 10.41 -31.30
C TRP A 685 16.79 9.69 -30.26
N ASN A 686 16.83 10.12 -28.99
CA ASN A 686 16.19 9.42 -27.88
C ASN A 686 15.14 10.24 -27.12
N LEU A 687 14.14 9.55 -26.57
CA LEU A 687 13.02 10.16 -25.84
C LEU A 687 13.42 10.65 -24.45
N SER A 688 14.38 9.97 -23.82
CA SER A 688 14.93 10.28 -22.50
C SER A 688 15.58 11.67 -22.42
N HIS A 689 16.25 12.11 -23.49
CA HIS A 689 17.22 13.20 -23.51
C HIS A 689 18.53 12.90 -22.75
N LYS A 690 18.73 11.66 -22.28
CA LYS A 690 20.00 11.13 -21.77
C LYS A 690 20.37 9.83 -22.51
N THR A 691 21.58 9.78 -23.06
CA THR A 691 22.11 8.59 -23.76
C THR A 691 22.11 7.35 -22.87
N THR A 692 22.31 7.51 -21.56
CA THR A 692 22.39 6.42 -20.58
C THR A 692 21.13 5.57 -20.44
N MET A 693 19.99 6.00 -20.99
CA MET A 693 18.72 5.26 -20.95
C MET A 693 18.78 3.84 -21.56
N TYR A 694 19.74 3.56 -22.46
CA TYR A 694 19.96 2.18 -22.95
C TYR A 694 20.38 1.21 -21.82
N GLY A 695 20.96 1.74 -20.75
CA GLY A 695 21.70 0.99 -19.73
C GLY A 695 21.36 1.32 -18.29
N ASP A 696 20.55 2.35 -18.03
CA ASP A 696 20.03 2.73 -16.71
C ASP A 696 18.54 3.09 -16.79
N ALA A 697 17.70 2.34 -16.08
CA ALA A 697 16.26 2.53 -16.04
C ALA A 697 15.84 3.82 -15.31
N SER A 698 16.73 4.40 -14.49
CA SER A 698 16.53 5.73 -13.88
C SER A 698 16.49 6.86 -14.90
N ASP A 699 16.92 6.62 -16.14
CA ASP A 699 16.92 7.60 -17.22
C ASP A 699 15.79 7.35 -18.24
N LEU A 700 14.78 6.54 -17.92
CA LEU A 700 13.56 6.38 -18.75
C LEU A 700 12.59 7.57 -18.56
N VAL A 701 11.44 7.52 -19.24
CA VAL A 701 10.36 8.50 -19.13
C VAL A 701 9.07 7.82 -18.63
N ALA A 702 8.21 8.56 -17.94
CA ALA A 702 6.96 8.03 -17.40
C ALA A 702 5.92 7.81 -18.50
N PHE A 703 5.33 6.61 -18.55
CA PHE A 703 4.18 6.30 -19.39
C PHE A 703 3.03 5.74 -18.56
N ARG A 704 1.86 6.40 -18.59
CA ARG A 704 0.65 5.95 -17.87
C ARG A 704 -0.23 5.05 -18.74
N LEU A 705 -0.58 3.88 -18.21
CA LEU A 705 -1.62 3.01 -18.77
C LEU A 705 -2.99 3.67 -18.57
N MET A 706 -3.55 4.25 -19.63
CA MET A 706 -4.87 4.89 -19.54
C MET A 706 -5.98 3.84 -19.41
N PRO A 707 -7.15 4.18 -18.83
CA PRO A 707 -8.36 3.37 -18.97
C PRO A 707 -8.93 3.46 -20.41
N VAL A 708 -9.81 2.53 -20.80
CA VAL A 708 -10.50 2.57 -22.11
C VAL A 708 -11.23 3.90 -22.28
N GLU A 709 -10.96 4.60 -23.38
CA GLU A 709 -11.53 5.90 -23.71
C GLU A 709 -13.06 5.90 -23.65
N ALA A 710 -13.64 6.97 -23.09
CA ALA A 710 -15.08 7.04 -22.83
C ALA A 710 -15.95 6.96 -24.12
N SER A 711 -15.37 7.28 -25.27
CA SER A 711 -15.99 7.13 -26.61
C SER A 711 -16.08 5.67 -27.09
N LEU A 712 -15.30 4.75 -26.51
CA LEU A 712 -15.25 3.33 -26.85
C LEU A 712 -15.97 2.43 -25.84
N ARG A 713 -16.54 3.01 -24.78
CA ARG A 713 -17.31 2.32 -23.74
C ARG A 713 -18.80 2.59 -23.87
N ASN A 714 -19.60 1.72 -23.28
CA ASN A 714 -21.01 2.04 -23.04
C ASN A 714 -21.12 2.99 -21.83
N PRO A 715 -22.09 3.92 -21.78
CA PRO A 715 -22.24 4.87 -20.66
C PRO A 715 -22.45 4.21 -19.29
N VAL A 716 -22.97 2.97 -19.29
CA VAL A 716 -23.05 2.10 -18.11
C VAL A 716 -22.71 0.67 -18.55
N GLU A 717 -21.78 0.00 -17.85
CA GLU A 717 -21.35 -1.37 -18.13
C GLU A 717 -21.35 -2.19 -16.85
N ALA A 718 -22.12 -3.29 -16.83
CA ALA A 718 -22.14 -4.19 -15.67
C ALA A 718 -20.91 -5.09 -15.68
N ASN A 719 -20.15 -5.11 -14.59
CA ASN A 719 -19.11 -6.11 -14.34
C ASN A 719 -19.02 -6.47 -12.85
N TRP A 720 -18.50 -7.65 -12.56
CA TRP A 720 -18.28 -8.10 -11.18
C TRP A 720 -17.31 -9.28 -11.09
N SER A 721 -16.69 -9.43 -9.93
CA SER A 721 -15.95 -10.61 -9.48
C SER A 721 -16.53 -11.16 -8.18
N PHE A 722 -16.02 -12.32 -7.73
CA PHE A 722 -16.42 -12.94 -6.47
C PHE A 722 -15.24 -13.66 -5.82
N LYS A 723 -15.31 -13.84 -4.50
CA LYS A 723 -14.38 -14.67 -3.73
C LYS A 723 -15.17 -15.55 -2.77
N ILE A 724 -14.90 -16.85 -2.79
CA ILE A 724 -15.43 -17.76 -1.77
C ILE A 724 -14.71 -17.45 -0.45
N VAL A 725 -15.45 -16.98 0.54
CA VAL A 725 -14.92 -16.56 1.86
C VAL A 725 -14.82 -17.77 2.79
N SER A 726 -15.81 -18.67 2.73
CA SER A 726 -15.75 -19.99 3.38
C SER A 726 -16.49 -21.00 2.51
N GLN A 727 -15.79 -22.03 2.03
CA GLN A 727 -16.42 -23.16 1.36
C GLN A 727 -17.32 -23.96 2.31
N LYS A 728 -16.88 -24.15 3.57
CA LYS A 728 -17.61 -24.89 4.61
C LYS A 728 -18.97 -24.28 4.91
N ASP A 729 -19.00 -22.95 5.03
CA ASP A 729 -20.21 -22.20 5.42
C ASP A 729 -20.95 -21.65 4.19
N ARG A 730 -20.43 -21.90 2.98
CA ARG A 730 -20.92 -21.41 1.67
C ARG A 730 -21.11 -19.89 1.59
N ASN A 731 -20.22 -19.15 2.25
CA ASN A 731 -20.15 -17.69 2.18
C ASN A 731 -19.34 -17.26 0.94
N VAL A 732 -19.92 -16.39 0.12
CA VAL A 732 -19.28 -15.79 -1.06
C VAL A 732 -19.41 -14.27 -0.99
N ALA A 733 -18.29 -13.57 -1.07
CA ALA A 733 -18.26 -12.12 -1.24
C ALA A 733 -18.29 -11.79 -2.73
N PHE A 734 -19.23 -10.92 -3.13
CA PHE A 734 -19.36 -10.41 -4.48
C PHE A 734 -18.84 -8.97 -4.54
N ARG A 735 -18.13 -8.64 -5.62
CA ARG A 735 -17.58 -7.30 -5.85
C ARG A 735 -18.10 -6.78 -7.18
N ASP A 736 -18.96 -5.77 -7.14
CA ASP A 736 -19.19 -4.88 -8.27
C ASP A 736 -17.87 -4.30 -8.82
N GLU A 737 -17.73 -4.35 -10.14
CA GLU A 737 -16.62 -3.82 -10.94
C GLU A 737 -17.16 -3.03 -12.14
N SER A 738 -18.42 -2.60 -12.07
CA SER A 738 -19.15 -1.94 -13.15
C SER A 738 -18.62 -0.52 -13.41
N TYR A 739 -18.84 -0.05 -14.63
CA TYR A 739 -18.45 1.29 -15.09
C TYR A 739 -19.68 2.16 -15.39
N GLY A 740 -19.49 3.48 -15.31
CA GLY A 740 -20.54 4.49 -15.46
C GLY A 740 -21.00 5.07 -14.13
N ASN A 741 -21.85 6.08 -14.20
CA ASN A 741 -22.42 6.79 -13.05
C ASN A 741 -23.56 5.98 -12.39
N ILE A 742 -23.21 4.87 -11.74
CA ILE A 742 -24.19 3.92 -11.20
C ILE A 742 -24.75 4.40 -9.86
N THR A 743 -26.08 4.37 -9.75
CA THR A 743 -26.82 4.80 -8.54
C THR A 743 -27.66 3.69 -7.92
N SER A 744 -27.66 2.49 -8.52
CA SER A 744 -28.37 1.32 -8.00
C SER A 744 -27.81 0.00 -8.55
N TRP A 745 -27.81 -1.01 -7.68
CA TRP A 745 -27.37 -2.39 -7.94
C TRP A 745 -28.51 -3.35 -7.59
N HIS A 746 -28.61 -4.45 -8.33
CA HIS A 746 -29.51 -5.55 -8.01
C HIS A 746 -28.82 -6.88 -8.38
N TRP A 747 -28.48 -7.65 -7.35
CA TRP A 747 -27.97 -9.00 -7.47
C TRP A 747 -29.13 -10.00 -7.42
N ASN A 748 -29.13 -10.98 -8.33
CA ASN A 748 -29.81 -12.25 -8.16
C ASN A 748 -28.72 -13.32 -8.01
N PHE A 749 -28.77 -14.11 -6.94
CA PHE A 749 -27.75 -15.11 -6.64
C PHE A 749 -28.02 -16.50 -7.24
N GLY A 750 -29.17 -16.71 -7.89
CA GLY A 750 -29.52 -17.98 -8.52
C GLY A 750 -30.09 -19.04 -7.58
N ASP A 751 -30.38 -18.68 -6.33
CA ASP A 751 -30.97 -19.52 -5.28
C ASP A 751 -32.30 -18.96 -4.73
N ASP A 752 -33.02 -18.20 -5.58
CA ASP A 752 -34.21 -17.40 -5.28
C ASP A 752 -33.97 -16.20 -4.32
N THR A 753 -32.71 -15.88 -3.98
CA THR A 753 -32.37 -14.70 -3.16
C THR A 753 -31.68 -13.57 -3.95
N SER A 754 -31.64 -12.37 -3.35
CA SER A 754 -31.20 -11.12 -3.99
C SER A 754 -30.64 -10.10 -3.01
N SER A 755 -29.78 -9.19 -3.47
CA SER A 755 -29.32 -8.01 -2.69
C SER A 755 -29.31 -6.73 -3.53
N MET A 756 -29.45 -5.58 -2.86
CA MET A 756 -29.33 -4.24 -3.46
C MET A 756 -28.00 -3.54 -3.11
N GLU A 757 -27.13 -4.22 -2.35
CA GLU A 757 -25.81 -3.69 -1.96
C GLU A 757 -24.83 -3.72 -3.15
N GLN A 758 -23.84 -2.83 -3.16
CA GLN A 758 -22.81 -2.80 -4.20
C GLN A 758 -21.82 -3.99 -4.09
N HIS A 759 -21.47 -4.40 -2.87
CA HIS A 759 -20.50 -5.47 -2.61
C HIS A 759 -21.04 -6.49 -1.58
N PRO A 760 -22.11 -7.25 -1.89
CA PRO A 760 -22.76 -8.10 -0.91
C PRO A 760 -21.94 -9.34 -0.55
N VAL A 761 -22.06 -9.80 0.70
CA VAL A 761 -21.66 -11.15 1.11
C VAL A 761 -22.91 -12.00 1.23
N HIS A 762 -23.02 -13.03 0.39
CA HIS A 762 -24.15 -13.96 0.39
C HIS A 762 -23.76 -15.33 0.94
N ARG A 763 -24.74 -16.05 1.50
CA ARG A 763 -24.58 -17.41 2.04
C ARG A 763 -25.58 -18.36 1.42
N TYR A 764 -25.10 -19.28 0.61
CA TYR A 764 -25.93 -20.30 -0.04
C TYR A 764 -26.27 -21.43 0.94
N GLU A 765 -27.56 -21.64 1.20
CA GLU A 765 -27.99 -22.70 2.14
C GLU A 765 -27.63 -24.11 1.65
N LYS A 766 -27.61 -24.31 0.33
CA LYS A 766 -27.38 -25.59 -0.35
C LYS A 766 -26.08 -25.54 -1.16
N SER A 767 -25.52 -26.71 -1.42
CA SER A 767 -24.48 -26.90 -2.44
C SER A 767 -25.08 -26.88 -3.84
N GLY A 768 -24.25 -26.62 -4.85
CA GLY A 768 -24.69 -26.53 -6.24
C GLY A 768 -23.91 -25.54 -7.10
N GLU A 769 -24.43 -25.34 -8.31
CA GLU A 769 -23.90 -24.49 -9.37
C GLU A 769 -24.87 -23.32 -9.59
N PHE A 770 -24.42 -22.07 -9.39
CA PHE A 770 -25.32 -20.91 -9.30
C PHE A 770 -25.21 -19.97 -10.50
N ILE A 771 -26.36 -19.48 -10.97
CA ILE A 771 -26.45 -18.48 -12.05
C ILE A 771 -26.63 -17.11 -11.40
N VAL A 772 -25.53 -16.36 -11.27
CA VAL A 772 -25.52 -15.06 -10.61
C VAL A 772 -25.64 -13.95 -11.64
N THR A 773 -26.53 -12.99 -11.40
CA THR A 773 -26.72 -11.80 -12.25
C THR A 773 -26.63 -10.53 -11.41
N LEU A 774 -25.66 -9.68 -11.72
CA LEU A 774 -25.70 -8.27 -11.35
C LEU A 774 -26.44 -7.49 -12.44
N SER A 775 -27.41 -6.67 -12.05
CA SER A 775 -27.97 -5.59 -12.86
C SER A 775 -27.67 -4.24 -12.20
N VAL A 776 -27.26 -3.25 -12.97
CA VAL A 776 -26.95 -1.89 -12.51
C VAL A 776 -27.72 -0.85 -13.30
N ALA A 777 -28.04 0.27 -12.65
CA ALA A 777 -28.66 1.43 -13.30
C ALA A 777 -28.11 2.75 -12.74
N GLY A 778 -28.01 3.73 -13.63
CA GLY A 778 -27.59 5.10 -13.37
C GLY A 778 -28.42 6.09 -14.19
N PRO A 779 -28.12 7.41 -14.12
CA PRO A 779 -28.75 8.41 -14.99
C PRO A 779 -28.51 8.13 -16.48
N ASP A 780 -27.32 7.64 -16.80
CA ASP A 780 -26.82 7.50 -18.18
C ASP A 780 -27.18 6.14 -18.83
N GLY A 781 -27.83 5.23 -18.10
CA GLY A 781 -28.29 3.95 -18.66
C GLY A 781 -28.49 2.82 -17.66
N LYS A 782 -28.62 1.60 -18.19
CA LYS A 782 -28.74 0.35 -17.42
C LYS A 782 -27.95 -0.76 -18.10
N ALA A 783 -27.32 -1.62 -17.30
CA ALA A 783 -26.60 -2.79 -17.81
C ALA A 783 -26.84 -4.01 -16.90
N ARG A 784 -26.53 -5.21 -17.39
CA ARG A 784 -26.52 -6.43 -16.57
C ARG A 784 -25.41 -7.39 -17.03
N ARG A 785 -24.81 -8.11 -16.09
CA ARG A 785 -23.85 -9.19 -16.37
C ARG A 785 -24.23 -10.42 -15.59
N THR A 786 -24.53 -11.49 -16.32
CA THR A 786 -24.76 -12.82 -15.76
C THR A 786 -23.50 -13.65 -15.93
N LYS A 787 -23.14 -14.43 -14.92
CA LYS A 787 -22.19 -15.54 -15.03
C LYS A 787 -22.92 -16.83 -14.66
N VAL A 788 -22.59 -17.93 -15.33
CA VAL A 788 -23.41 -19.15 -15.35
C VAL A 788 -22.56 -20.26 -14.76
N TRP A 789 -22.87 -20.65 -13.52
CA TRP A 789 -22.21 -21.73 -12.78
C TRP A 789 -20.76 -21.45 -12.33
N ASP A 790 -20.17 -20.29 -12.68
CA ASP A 790 -18.91 -19.79 -12.13
C ASP A 790 -18.86 -19.89 -10.59
N VAL A 791 -19.97 -19.58 -9.92
CA VAL A 791 -20.13 -19.79 -8.48
C VAL A 791 -20.63 -21.23 -8.25
N THR A 792 -19.71 -22.12 -7.91
CA THR A 792 -19.99 -23.51 -7.55
C THR A 792 -19.51 -23.79 -6.12
N LEU A 793 -20.34 -24.47 -5.31
CA LEU A 793 -20.12 -24.63 -3.86
C LEU A 793 -20.44 -26.05 -3.35
N PRO A 794 -19.67 -26.58 -2.37
CA PRO A 794 -19.77 -27.95 -1.86
C PRO A 794 -20.83 -28.15 -0.76
#